data_AF-A0A7C3HG85-F1
#
_entry.id   AF-A0A7C3HG85-F1
#
_cell.length_a   1.000
_cell.length_b   1.000
_cell.length_c   1.000
_cell.angle_alpha   90.00
_cell.angle_beta   90.00
_cell.angle_gamma   90.00
#
_symmetry.space_group_name_H-M   'P 1'
#
loop_
_entity.id
_entity.type
_entity.pdbx_description
1 polymer ?
#
loop_
_entity_poly.entity_id
_entity_poly.type
_entity_poly.pdbx_seq_one_letter_code
_entity_poly.pdbx_strand_id
1 'polypeptide(L)'
;MQPMRRHQGIAIVVALTIILLLSVISGLIFTRAMNDLRTSRDNTAMAQAINLARGGAVAASALMSYEVRASLEGIVRSGNPSLGGISTSDIWYYGGNATQPIASTVAARLALLANTLQSSLNTAICGRNFAPDGSGATVQVRVHFTTAPACGQAFPSSAQLPSGYVIDDDNNPATPLTRQVQGYALPYVMVVTASPGTPYQRNVMVQGEYRFLLQNGSFARYALFTNRHRNRSNSSIWFTSNTLFDGPVHTNERFRFSFNPWFGGYVTSAGCTDAGASSCSGSISPGAFFGSGSSTTFLSPGQMTNPNAPSWTSGGITHAPVFEGNPQVNWQEPFIPMPANNQNQRSAAQTGGLYFNSDIARITLYAGDASGTPPTCNASGVCTPATSPYQYIEVCLTAACTGTNRQLYRYDASGALYLFNGSWPGVLVRTGFNGMIFADGSISNLTGPARSDASNPNTAPPALASFAQVTVANAGSGENIRIQGDLKYQSPACSGTPTRSGSTVTRATCNNLSADNILGVYSQDGDILLGNGTNSSLQDLTIHGVLMTSRGEVAVQNYNSISPRGSIRLQGGIIQYTYGAFGQFNSSTGQMIQGYARQFTYDPRMQDRAPPFFPTTGVVQVSVATPLSFGQREQVY
;
A
#
# COMPACT_ATOMS: atom_id res chain seq x y z
N MET A 1 64.43 43.94 -80.77
CA MET A 1 63.82 44.39 -79.50
C MET A 1 62.34 44.03 -79.50
N GLN A 2 61.94 43.01 -78.72
CA GLN A 2 60.70 42.95 -77.92
C GLN A 2 60.47 41.49 -77.51
N PRO A 3 60.48 41.15 -76.20
CA PRO A 3 60.20 39.81 -75.74
C PRO A 3 58.67 39.62 -75.80
N MET A 4 58.18 38.79 -76.72
CA MET A 4 56.82 38.26 -76.58
C MET A 4 56.81 37.24 -75.44
N ARG A 5 56.72 37.74 -74.20
CA ARG A 5 56.35 36.96 -73.03
C ARG A 5 55.01 36.29 -73.34
N ARG A 6 55.02 35.00 -73.67
CA ARG A 6 53.81 34.15 -73.77
C ARG A 6 53.25 33.93 -72.36
N HIS A 7 52.65 34.98 -71.81
CA HIS A 7 51.96 34.96 -70.52
C HIS A 7 50.82 33.92 -70.48
N GLN A 8 50.29 33.52 -71.65
CA GLN A 8 49.19 32.55 -71.78
C GLN A 8 49.59 31.09 -71.45
N GLY A 9 50.83 30.66 -71.75
CA GLY A 9 51.27 29.28 -71.47
C GLY A 9 51.57 29.04 -69.98
N ILE A 10 52.19 30.03 -69.32
CA ILE A 10 52.43 29.99 -67.87
C ILE A 10 51.10 30.08 -67.12
N ALA A 11 50.15 30.90 -67.59
CA ALA A 11 48.82 31.00 -66.98
C ALA A 11 48.05 29.66 -67.02
N ILE A 12 48.11 28.89 -68.12
CA ILE A 12 47.46 27.58 -68.22
C ILE A 12 48.13 26.54 -67.31
N VAL A 13 49.46 26.49 -67.25
CA VAL A 13 50.17 25.56 -66.35
C VAL A 13 49.88 25.89 -64.90
N VAL A 14 49.93 27.17 -64.52
CA VAL A 14 49.58 27.63 -63.17
C VAL A 14 48.13 27.29 -62.84
N ALA A 15 47.18 27.53 -63.75
CA ALA A 15 45.78 27.18 -63.57
C ALA A 15 45.57 25.66 -63.39
N LEU A 16 46.23 24.82 -64.20
CA LEU A 16 46.15 23.36 -64.08
C LEU A 16 46.76 22.86 -62.77
N THR A 17 47.90 23.41 -62.34
CA THR A 17 48.49 23.06 -61.03
C THR A 17 47.60 23.50 -59.88
N ILE A 18 46.96 24.68 -59.96
CA ILE A 18 46.01 25.14 -58.94
C ILE A 18 44.77 24.23 -58.90
N ILE A 19 44.23 23.84 -60.06
CA ILE A 19 43.08 22.93 -60.14
C ILE A 19 43.44 21.56 -59.57
N LEU A 20 44.62 21.01 -59.88
CA LEU A 20 45.09 19.73 -59.33
C LEU A 20 45.23 19.82 -57.81
N LEU A 21 45.83 20.90 -57.31
CA LEU A 21 46.06 21.10 -55.87
C LEU A 21 44.73 21.30 -55.12
N LEU A 22 43.80 22.06 -55.70
CA LEU A 22 42.44 22.23 -55.18
C LEU A 22 41.64 20.92 -55.17
N SER A 23 41.77 20.08 -56.19
CA SER A 23 41.07 18.79 -56.25
C SER A 23 41.63 17.78 -55.26
N VAL A 24 42.95 17.74 -55.05
CA VAL A 24 43.57 16.92 -53.99
C VAL A 24 43.13 17.38 -52.60
N ILE A 25 43.14 18.70 -52.33
CA ILE A 25 42.66 19.26 -51.05
C ILE A 25 41.17 18.97 -50.86
N SER A 26 40.34 19.15 -51.89
CA SER A 26 38.90 18.89 -51.82
C SER A 26 38.60 17.41 -51.55
N GLY A 27 39.34 16.49 -52.17
CA GLY A 27 39.22 15.05 -51.90
C GLY A 27 39.61 14.69 -50.46
N LEU A 28 40.64 15.33 -49.91
CA LEU A 28 41.07 15.16 -48.52
C LEU A 28 40.03 15.69 -47.53
N ILE A 29 39.45 16.86 -47.80
CA ILE A 29 38.38 17.44 -46.96
C ILE A 29 37.13 16.57 -47.02
N PHE A 30 36.73 16.08 -48.20
CA PHE A 30 35.57 15.21 -48.37
C PHE A 30 35.73 13.88 -47.63
N THR A 31 36.89 13.23 -47.75
CA THR A 31 37.17 11.97 -47.04
C THR A 31 37.21 12.15 -45.52
N ARG A 32 37.79 13.26 -45.04
CA ARG A 32 37.77 13.61 -43.61
C ARG A 32 36.35 13.87 -43.11
N ALA A 33 35.57 14.68 -43.83
CA ALA A 33 34.17 14.95 -43.48
C ALA A 33 33.32 13.67 -43.45
N MET A 34 33.55 12.74 -44.38
CA MET A 34 32.82 11.48 -44.42
C MET A 34 33.19 10.53 -43.27
N ASN A 35 34.47 10.54 -42.85
CA ASN A 35 34.90 9.84 -41.64
C ASN A 35 34.31 10.48 -40.38
N ASP A 36 34.33 11.82 -40.28
CA ASP A 36 33.75 12.55 -39.14
C ASP A 36 32.24 12.29 -39.03
N LEU A 37 31.51 12.20 -40.15
CA LEU A 37 30.09 11.83 -40.18
C LEU A 37 29.85 10.39 -39.70
N ARG A 38 30.69 9.44 -40.11
CA ARG A 38 30.62 8.04 -39.64
C ARG A 38 30.88 7.95 -38.14
N THR A 39 31.98 8.55 -37.67
CA THR A 39 32.34 8.59 -36.25
C THR A 39 31.27 9.31 -35.43
N SER A 40 30.69 10.40 -35.94
CA SER A 40 29.57 11.09 -35.28
C SER A 40 28.36 10.17 -35.16
N ARG A 41 27.98 9.47 -36.23
CA ARG A 41 26.86 8.51 -36.20
C ARG A 41 27.13 7.39 -35.20
N ASP A 42 28.32 6.80 -35.21
CA ASP A 42 28.69 5.74 -34.28
C ASP A 42 28.66 6.23 -32.83
N ASN A 43 29.19 7.42 -32.57
CA ASN A 43 29.14 8.05 -31.24
C ASN A 43 27.70 8.30 -30.78
N THR A 44 26.82 8.78 -31.66
CA THR A 44 25.40 8.98 -31.32
C THR A 44 24.70 7.65 -31.02
N ALA A 45 24.93 6.60 -31.80
CA ALA A 45 24.34 5.29 -31.59
C ALA A 45 24.86 4.64 -30.29
N MET A 46 26.15 4.81 -29.98
CA MET A 46 26.75 4.36 -28.72
C MET A 46 26.17 5.11 -27.52
N ALA A 47 26.06 6.44 -27.59
CA ALA A 47 25.44 7.23 -26.53
C ALA A 47 23.97 6.85 -26.32
N GLN A 48 23.23 6.61 -27.41
CA GLN A 48 21.85 6.13 -27.34
C GLN A 48 21.77 4.75 -26.68
N ALA A 49 22.64 3.81 -27.04
CA ALA A 49 22.68 2.48 -26.41
C ALA A 49 22.95 2.57 -24.90
N ILE A 50 23.88 3.42 -24.46
CA ILE A 50 24.15 3.64 -23.02
C ILE A 50 22.94 4.23 -22.31
N ASN A 51 22.30 5.25 -22.89
CA ASN A 51 21.12 5.89 -22.28
C ASN A 51 19.93 4.92 -22.20
N LEU A 52 19.73 4.09 -23.22
CA LEU A 52 18.74 3.01 -23.20
C LEU A 52 19.05 1.99 -22.11
N ALA A 53 20.31 1.59 -21.93
CA ALA A 53 20.71 0.68 -20.87
C ALA A 53 20.48 1.27 -19.47
N ARG A 54 20.77 2.56 -19.27
CA ARG A 54 20.48 3.27 -18.01
C ARG A 54 18.97 3.38 -17.77
N GLY A 55 18.19 3.67 -18.80
CA GLY A 55 16.73 3.67 -18.73
C GLY A 55 16.16 2.30 -18.36
N GLY A 56 16.70 1.23 -18.94
CA GLY A 56 16.37 -0.15 -18.59
C GLY A 56 16.69 -0.49 -17.13
N ALA A 57 17.81 0.00 -16.59
CA ALA A 57 18.16 -0.19 -15.19
C ALA A 57 17.13 0.48 -14.25
N VAL A 58 16.72 1.71 -14.56
CA VAL A 58 15.69 2.43 -13.79
C VAL A 58 14.33 1.71 -13.86
N ALA A 59 13.92 1.29 -15.06
CA ALA A 59 12.68 0.54 -15.24
C ALA A 59 12.69 -0.79 -14.47
N ALA A 60 13.82 -1.50 -14.48
CA ALA A 60 13.98 -2.74 -13.72
C ALA A 60 13.99 -2.50 -12.21
N SER A 61 14.61 -1.44 -11.70
CA SER A 61 14.54 -1.08 -10.28
C SER A 61 13.10 -0.74 -9.84
N ALA A 62 12.32 -0.06 -10.70
CA ALA A 62 10.91 0.18 -10.43
C ALA A 62 10.11 -1.14 -10.39
N LEU A 63 10.38 -2.07 -11.31
CA LEU A 63 9.77 -3.40 -11.32
C LEU A 63 10.14 -4.21 -10.07
N MET A 64 11.40 -4.19 -9.64
CA MET A 64 11.84 -4.82 -8.40
C MET A 64 11.08 -4.29 -7.18
N SER A 65 10.83 -2.98 -7.13
CA SER A 65 10.08 -2.35 -6.03
C SER A 65 8.63 -2.84 -5.93
N TYR A 66 8.07 -3.43 -7.00
CA TYR A 66 6.71 -3.94 -7.05
C TYR A 66 6.66 -5.49 -7.08
N GLU A 67 7.19 -6.12 -8.13
CA GLU A 67 7.07 -7.56 -8.36
C GLU A 67 7.97 -8.40 -7.43
N VAL A 68 9.21 -7.96 -7.17
CA VAL A 68 10.10 -8.65 -6.22
C VAL A 68 9.59 -8.44 -4.80
N ARG A 69 9.10 -7.25 -4.47
CA ARG A 69 8.46 -6.98 -3.18
C ARG A 69 7.28 -7.91 -2.92
N ALA A 70 6.38 -8.07 -3.88
CA ALA A 70 5.26 -9.00 -3.78
C ALA A 70 5.71 -10.45 -3.53
N SER A 71 6.73 -10.89 -4.25
CA SER A 71 7.31 -12.23 -4.07
C SER A 71 7.97 -12.39 -2.70
N LEU A 72 8.74 -11.40 -2.25
CA LEU A 72 9.35 -11.35 -0.93
C LEU A 72 8.29 -11.46 0.17
N GLU A 73 7.21 -10.69 0.06
CA GLU A 73 6.10 -10.72 1.01
C GLU A 73 5.46 -12.11 1.10
N GLY A 74 5.21 -12.76 -0.05
CA GLY A 74 4.69 -14.14 -0.07
C GLY A 74 5.62 -15.15 0.61
N ILE A 75 6.94 -15.04 0.40
CA ILE A 75 7.93 -15.92 1.02
C ILE A 75 8.02 -15.69 2.52
N VAL A 76 8.12 -14.42 2.96
CA VAL A 76 8.15 -14.04 4.38
C VAL A 76 6.93 -14.59 5.10
N ARG A 77 5.74 -14.43 4.51
CA ARG A 77 4.49 -14.92 5.11
C ARG A 77 4.31 -16.41 5.13
N SER A 78 4.94 -17.15 4.21
CA SER A 78 4.91 -18.61 4.25
C SER A 78 5.46 -19.15 5.58
N GLY A 79 6.31 -18.38 6.26
CA GLY A 79 6.93 -18.79 7.52
C GLY A 79 7.72 -20.09 7.40
N ASN A 80 8.15 -20.45 6.19
CA ASN A 80 8.86 -21.70 5.90
C ASN A 80 10.35 -21.40 5.66
N PRO A 81 11.23 -21.60 6.66
CA PRO A 81 12.66 -21.31 6.54
C PRO A 81 13.34 -22.07 5.39
N SER A 82 12.84 -23.25 5.02
CA SER A 82 13.41 -24.06 3.93
C SER A 82 13.21 -23.44 2.55
N LEU A 83 12.22 -22.54 2.39
CA LEU A 83 11.97 -21.79 1.15
C LEU A 83 12.49 -20.35 1.22
N GLY A 84 13.26 -20.00 2.26
CA GLY A 84 13.70 -18.63 2.52
C GLY A 84 12.67 -17.77 3.25
N GLY A 85 11.63 -18.37 3.81
CA GLY A 85 10.72 -17.70 4.75
C GLY A 85 11.40 -17.42 6.08
N ILE A 86 10.71 -16.64 6.92
CA ILE A 86 11.22 -16.29 8.25
C ILE A 86 11.14 -17.46 9.24
N SER A 87 12.01 -17.44 10.24
CA SER A 87 11.86 -18.24 11.45
C SER A 87 11.19 -17.42 12.55
N THR A 88 10.12 -17.93 13.14
CA THR A 88 9.44 -17.29 14.27
C THR A 88 9.86 -17.85 15.63
N SER A 89 10.62 -18.95 15.64
CA SER A 89 11.20 -19.56 16.86
C SER A 89 12.41 -18.81 17.38
N ASP A 90 13.08 -18.06 16.51
CA ASP A 90 14.23 -17.24 16.84
C ASP A 90 13.78 -15.78 17.07
N ILE A 91 14.55 -15.03 17.86
CA ILE A 91 14.34 -13.58 18.00
C ILE A 91 14.64 -12.88 16.66
N TRP A 92 15.60 -13.40 15.89
CA TRP A 92 16.03 -12.88 14.59
C TRP A 92 15.46 -13.70 13.44
N TYR A 93 14.63 -13.07 12.60
CA TYR A 93 13.86 -13.76 11.55
C TYR A 93 14.73 -14.56 10.57
N TYR A 94 15.87 -14.02 10.16
CA TYR A 94 16.81 -14.70 9.26
C TYR A 94 18.02 -15.30 9.94
N GLY A 95 18.03 -15.44 11.27
CA GLY A 95 19.05 -16.20 11.99
C GLY A 95 19.83 -15.37 13.00
N GLY A 96 20.29 -16.05 14.04
CA GLY A 96 20.92 -15.44 15.20
C GLY A 96 20.82 -16.36 16.40
N ASN A 97 20.93 -15.78 17.59
CA ASN A 97 20.64 -16.45 18.86
C ASN A 97 19.60 -15.63 19.66
N ALA A 98 19.44 -15.94 20.94
CA ALA A 98 18.48 -15.24 21.81
C ALA A 98 18.85 -13.77 22.12
N THR A 99 20.02 -13.29 21.70
CA THR A 99 20.56 -11.97 22.07
C THR A 99 20.98 -11.12 20.88
N GLN A 100 21.44 -11.72 19.78
CA GLN A 100 22.01 -10.98 18.64
C GLN A 100 21.93 -11.78 17.33
N PRO A 101 22.00 -11.12 16.16
CA PRO A 101 22.07 -11.80 14.88
C PRO A 101 23.47 -12.43 14.71
N ILE A 102 23.55 -13.56 14.01
CA ILE A 102 24.82 -14.24 13.73
C ILE A 102 25.03 -14.23 12.22
N ALA A 103 26.11 -13.59 11.76
CA ALA A 103 26.33 -13.32 10.34
C ALA A 103 26.27 -14.58 9.45
N SER A 104 26.81 -15.71 9.90
CA SER A 104 26.81 -16.95 9.12
C SER A 104 25.42 -17.57 8.97
N THR A 105 24.58 -17.55 10.01
CA THR A 105 23.22 -18.07 9.94
C THR A 105 22.31 -17.14 9.15
N VAL A 106 22.49 -15.82 9.31
CA VAL A 106 21.85 -14.79 8.49
C VAL A 106 22.16 -14.99 7.01
N ALA A 107 23.44 -15.08 6.65
CA ALA A 107 23.87 -15.32 5.28
C ALA A 107 23.27 -16.61 4.70
N ALA A 108 23.25 -17.70 5.47
CA ALA A 108 22.70 -18.98 5.02
C ALA A 108 21.18 -18.93 4.76
N ARG A 109 20.39 -18.34 5.65
CA ARG A 109 18.92 -18.24 5.46
C ARG A 109 18.57 -17.23 4.37
N LEU A 110 19.29 -16.11 4.29
CA LEU A 110 19.10 -15.14 3.21
C LEU A 110 19.52 -15.71 1.84
N ALA A 111 20.46 -16.66 1.78
CA ALA A 111 20.76 -17.36 0.53
C ALA A 111 19.58 -18.22 0.03
N LEU A 112 18.82 -18.85 0.93
CA LEU A 112 17.59 -19.56 0.56
C LEU A 112 16.54 -18.59 0.01
N LEU A 113 16.35 -17.44 0.68
CA LEU A 113 15.47 -16.38 0.19
C LEU A 113 15.90 -15.87 -1.20
N ALA A 114 17.19 -15.62 -1.39
CA ALA A 114 17.75 -15.16 -2.65
C ALA A 114 17.50 -16.16 -3.79
N ASN A 115 17.60 -17.47 -3.54
CA ASN A 115 17.29 -18.51 -4.53
C ASN A 115 15.81 -18.49 -4.95
N THR A 116 14.90 -18.38 -3.99
CA THR A 116 13.46 -18.32 -4.26
C THR A 116 13.10 -17.03 -5.01
N LEU A 117 13.62 -15.88 -4.55
CA LEU A 117 13.43 -14.59 -5.22
C LEU A 117 14.02 -14.57 -6.64
N GLN A 118 15.19 -15.19 -6.86
CA GLN A 118 15.79 -15.30 -8.20
C GLN A 118 14.84 -16.01 -9.17
N SER A 119 14.13 -17.04 -8.71
CA SER A 119 13.16 -17.79 -9.52
C SER A 119 11.95 -16.94 -9.89
N SER A 120 11.37 -16.22 -8.92
CA SER A 120 10.27 -15.29 -9.17
C SER A 120 10.68 -14.16 -10.12
N LEU A 121 11.89 -13.62 -9.93
CA LEU A 121 12.42 -12.53 -10.75
C LEU A 121 12.70 -12.94 -12.19
N ASN A 122 13.19 -14.17 -12.39
CA ASN A 122 13.40 -14.71 -13.72
C ASN A 122 12.07 -14.79 -14.48
N THR A 123 10.99 -15.24 -13.84
CA THR A 123 9.65 -15.27 -14.45
C THR A 123 9.14 -13.87 -14.82
N ALA A 124 9.45 -12.88 -13.98
CA ALA A 124 9.03 -11.48 -14.15
C ALA A 124 9.78 -10.72 -15.26
N ILE A 125 11.08 -10.98 -15.43
CA ILE A 125 11.97 -10.16 -16.27
C ILE A 125 12.39 -10.87 -17.55
N CYS A 126 12.64 -12.19 -17.50
CA CYS A 126 13.26 -12.87 -18.63
C CYS A 126 12.33 -12.86 -19.86
N GLY A 127 12.89 -12.43 -21.00
CA GLY A 127 12.16 -12.33 -22.27
C GLY A 127 11.37 -11.04 -22.47
N ARG A 128 11.31 -10.12 -21.49
CA ARG A 128 10.69 -8.80 -21.67
C ARG A 128 11.67 -7.81 -22.31
N ASN A 129 11.15 -7.00 -23.24
CA ASN A 129 11.87 -5.86 -23.79
C ASN A 129 11.48 -4.60 -23.00
N PHE A 130 12.47 -3.91 -22.41
CA PHE A 130 12.28 -2.68 -21.63
C PHE A 130 12.47 -1.41 -22.46
N ALA A 131 12.59 -1.53 -23.78
CA ALA A 131 12.66 -0.38 -24.68
C ALA A 131 11.31 0.33 -24.76
N PRO A 132 11.29 1.66 -25.04
CA PRO A 132 10.04 2.37 -25.33
C PRO A 132 9.30 1.76 -26.51
N ASP A 133 7.97 1.66 -26.42
CA ASP A 133 7.13 1.11 -27.48
C ASP A 133 7.33 1.88 -28.80
N GLY A 134 7.43 1.14 -29.91
CA GLY A 134 7.64 1.71 -31.24
C GLY A 134 9.04 2.26 -31.52
N SER A 135 9.99 2.19 -30.56
CA SER A 135 11.36 2.69 -30.75
C SER A 135 12.24 1.81 -31.65
N GLY A 136 11.86 0.55 -31.89
CA GLY A 136 12.68 -0.44 -32.59
C GLY A 136 13.93 -0.90 -31.82
N ALA A 137 14.19 -0.34 -30.63
CA ALA A 137 15.30 -0.71 -29.79
C ALA A 137 15.00 -2.00 -28.98
N THR A 138 16.08 -2.63 -28.53
CA THR A 138 16.01 -3.77 -27.61
C THR A 138 16.73 -3.44 -26.33
N VAL A 139 16.07 -3.61 -25.20
CA VAL A 139 16.64 -3.47 -23.85
C VAL A 139 16.28 -4.72 -23.07
N GLN A 140 17.29 -5.52 -22.78
CA GLN A 140 17.17 -6.74 -21.99
C GLN A 140 17.81 -6.51 -20.63
N VAL A 141 17.08 -6.87 -19.57
CA VAL A 141 17.58 -6.78 -18.21
C VAL A 141 17.71 -8.19 -17.65
N ARG A 142 18.77 -8.43 -16.88
CA ARG A 142 18.89 -9.59 -15.99
C ARG A 142 19.37 -9.11 -14.63
N VAL A 143 18.86 -9.73 -13.58
CA VAL A 143 19.21 -9.40 -12.20
C VAL A 143 19.60 -10.69 -11.50
N HIS A 144 20.73 -10.65 -10.79
CA HIS A 144 21.32 -11.77 -10.07
C HIS A 144 21.28 -11.47 -8.57
N PHE A 145 20.42 -12.16 -7.85
CA PHE A 145 20.47 -12.33 -6.39
C PHE A 145 21.33 -13.53 -5.98
N THR A 146 21.70 -14.38 -6.94
CA THR A 146 22.60 -15.53 -6.73
C THR A 146 23.62 -15.62 -7.87
N THR A 147 24.67 -16.42 -7.69
CA THR A 147 25.67 -16.68 -8.74
C THR A 147 25.20 -17.72 -9.76
N ALA A 148 23.98 -18.24 -9.63
CA ALA A 148 23.39 -19.14 -10.62
C ALA A 148 23.03 -18.35 -11.91
N PRO A 149 22.89 -19.05 -13.05
CA PRO A 149 22.45 -18.41 -14.29
C PRO A 149 21.08 -17.73 -14.13
N ALA A 150 20.97 -16.48 -14.61
CA ALA A 150 19.72 -15.73 -14.67
C ALA A 150 19.37 -15.48 -16.14
N CYS A 151 18.11 -15.70 -16.53
CA CYS A 151 17.66 -15.63 -17.92
C CYS A 151 18.54 -16.43 -18.91
N GLY A 152 19.03 -17.62 -18.48
CA GLY A 152 19.90 -18.48 -19.28
C GLY A 152 21.34 -17.97 -19.46
N GLN A 153 21.71 -16.86 -18.80
CA GLN A 153 23.04 -16.26 -18.88
C GLN A 153 23.81 -16.47 -17.58
N ALA A 154 25.09 -16.81 -17.68
CA ALA A 154 25.95 -17.02 -16.53
C ALA A 154 26.16 -15.73 -15.72
N PHE A 155 26.46 -15.89 -14.43
CA PHE A 155 26.82 -14.76 -13.58
C PHE A 155 28.10 -14.07 -14.12
N PRO A 156 28.18 -12.73 -14.15
CA PRO A 156 29.32 -12.02 -14.71
C PRO A 156 30.63 -12.28 -13.94
N SER A 157 31.67 -12.75 -14.62
CA SER A 157 32.97 -13.08 -14.00
C SER A 157 33.68 -11.88 -13.35
N SER A 158 33.41 -10.66 -13.83
CA SER A 158 33.99 -9.43 -13.29
C SER A 158 33.22 -8.85 -12.09
N ALA A 159 32.12 -9.49 -11.69
CA ALA A 159 31.28 -9.04 -10.59
C ALA A 159 31.50 -9.93 -9.35
N GLN A 160 31.23 -9.35 -8.19
CA GLN A 160 31.16 -10.09 -6.93
C GLN A 160 29.76 -9.93 -6.36
N LEU A 161 29.28 -10.98 -5.71
CA LEU A 161 27.99 -11.01 -5.05
C LEU A 161 28.19 -11.45 -3.59
N PRO A 162 28.27 -10.50 -2.65
CA PRO A 162 28.39 -10.81 -1.23
C PRO A 162 27.15 -11.55 -0.71
N SER A 163 27.28 -12.18 0.44
CA SER A 163 26.14 -12.77 1.14
C SER A 163 25.19 -11.70 1.67
N GLY A 164 23.91 -12.07 1.81
CA GLY A 164 22.93 -11.24 2.50
C GLY A 164 23.31 -11.03 3.97
N TYR A 165 22.94 -9.89 4.52
CA TYR A 165 23.31 -9.49 5.88
C TYR A 165 22.18 -8.71 6.57
N VAL A 166 22.28 -8.59 7.89
CA VAL A 166 21.34 -7.80 8.71
C VAL A 166 21.72 -6.32 8.64
N ILE A 167 20.73 -5.45 8.47
CA ILE A 167 20.89 -4.01 8.54
C ILE A 167 20.46 -3.58 9.93
N ASP A 168 21.37 -2.92 10.64
CA ASP A 168 21.06 -2.28 11.91
C ASP A 168 20.63 -0.84 11.61
N ASP A 169 19.32 -0.57 11.73
CA ASP A 169 18.75 0.76 11.44
C ASP A 169 18.74 1.69 12.67
N ASP A 170 19.10 1.20 13.85
CA ASP A 170 19.09 2.03 15.05
C ASP A 170 20.49 2.56 15.34
N ASN A 171 20.78 3.76 14.84
CA ASN A 171 21.86 4.64 15.32
C ASN A 171 21.69 5.03 16.83
N ASN A 172 21.02 4.20 17.64
CA ASN A 172 20.77 4.38 19.06
C ASN A 172 21.23 3.13 19.85
N PRO A 173 22.43 3.14 20.45
CA PRO A 173 22.97 2.01 21.21
C PRO A 173 22.24 1.71 22.53
N ALA A 174 21.17 2.46 22.88
CA ALA A 174 20.42 2.28 24.12
C ALA A 174 19.18 1.36 24.00
N THR A 175 18.79 0.96 22.79
CA THR A 175 17.65 0.06 22.56
C THR A 175 18.08 -1.10 21.66
N PRO A 176 18.26 -2.32 22.20
CA PRO A 176 18.51 -3.49 21.35
C PRO A 176 17.39 -3.64 20.32
N LEU A 177 17.72 -4.00 19.07
CA LEU A 177 16.75 -4.43 18.07
C LEU A 177 15.87 -5.55 18.68
N THR A 178 14.68 -5.17 19.12
CA THR A 178 13.68 -6.14 19.56
C THR A 178 13.05 -6.79 18.33
N ARG A 179 12.30 -7.89 18.50
CA ARG A 179 11.54 -8.58 17.43
C ARG A 179 10.54 -7.68 16.65
N GLN A 180 10.48 -6.37 16.92
CA GLN A 180 9.48 -5.45 16.39
C GLN A 180 9.80 -4.92 14.99
N VAL A 181 11.07 -4.60 14.69
CA VAL A 181 11.53 -4.16 13.36
C VAL A 181 12.94 -4.72 13.11
N GLN A 182 13.16 -5.40 11.98
CA GLN A 182 14.47 -5.95 11.61
C GLN A 182 14.77 -5.69 10.13
N GLY A 183 15.91 -5.08 9.86
CA GLY A 183 16.39 -4.81 8.49
C GLY A 183 17.28 -5.92 7.96
N TYR A 184 17.15 -6.20 6.67
CA TYR A 184 17.97 -7.16 5.94
C TYR A 184 18.30 -6.63 4.55
N ALA A 185 19.50 -6.97 4.06
CA ALA A 185 19.96 -6.63 2.71
C ALA A 185 20.27 -7.91 1.93
N LEU A 186 19.79 -7.95 0.68
CA LEU A 186 20.22 -8.91 -0.33
C LEU A 186 21.01 -8.19 -1.42
N PRO A 187 22.34 -8.36 -1.49
CA PRO A 187 23.12 -7.86 -2.61
C PRO A 187 22.58 -8.38 -3.95
N TYR A 188 22.65 -7.54 -4.98
CA TYR A 188 22.30 -7.94 -6.34
C TYR A 188 23.27 -7.36 -7.37
N VAL A 189 23.39 -8.06 -8.49
CA VAL A 189 24.05 -7.57 -9.71
C VAL A 189 23.02 -7.53 -10.83
N MET A 190 22.78 -6.34 -11.37
CA MET A 190 21.94 -6.16 -12.54
C MET A 190 22.82 -5.95 -13.77
N VAL A 191 22.47 -6.60 -14.87
CA VAL A 191 23.09 -6.40 -16.17
C VAL A 191 22.02 -5.98 -17.14
N VAL A 192 22.20 -4.82 -17.75
CA VAL A 192 21.32 -4.30 -18.78
C VAL A 192 22.06 -4.29 -20.09
N THR A 193 21.51 -5.00 -21.06
CA THR A 193 22.00 -5.03 -22.44
C THR A 193 21.04 -4.22 -23.29
N ALA A 194 21.54 -3.17 -23.94
CA ALA A 194 20.72 -2.34 -24.81
C ALA A 194 21.33 -2.21 -26.21
N SER A 195 20.47 -2.23 -27.21
CA SER A 195 20.83 -1.99 -28.61
C SER A 195 19.74 -1.13 -29.28
N PRO A 196 20.10 0.06 -29.81
CA PRO A 196 19.21 0.85 -30.67
C PRO A 196 19.10 0.28 -32.10
N GLY A 197 19.86 -0.78 -32.42
CA GLY A 197 19.93 -1.43 -33.73
C GLY A 197 21.29 -2.11 -33.93
N THR A 198 21.35 -3.16 -34.76
CA THR A 198 22.62 -3.86 -35.07
C THR A 198 23.57 -2.94 -35.84
N PRO A 199 24.89 -2.92 -35.55
CA PRO A 199 25.64 -3.73 -34.58
C PRO A 199 25.86 -3.05 -33.20
N TYR A 200 25.19 -1.93 -32.92
CA TYR A 200 25.48 -1.13 -31.72
C TYR A 200 24.82 -1.74 -30.49
N GLN A 201 25.63 -2.29 -29.58
CA GLN A 201 25.16 -2.87 -28.33
C GLN A 201 26.03 -2.38 -27.17
N ARG A 202 25.40 -2.12 -26.02
CA ARG A 202 26.08 -1.72 -24.79
C ARG A 202 25.52 -2.44 -23.58
N ASN A 203 26.43 -2.79 -22.68
CA ASN A 203 26.10 -3.45 -21.43
C ASN A 203 26.40 -2.50 -20.26
N VAL A 204 25.43 -2.30 -19.39
CA VAL A 204 25.60 -1.60 -18.11
C VAL A 204 25.45 -2.62 -17.00
N MET A 205 26.46 -2.67 -16.13
CA MET A 205 26.44 -3.44 -14.91
C MET A 205 26.14 -2.52 -13.74
N VAL A 206 25.13 -2.86 -12.95
CA VAL A 206 24.75 -2.14 -11.74
C VAL A 206 24.93 -3.09 -10.58
N GLN A 207 25.68 -2.67 -9.56
CA GLN A 207 25.76 -3.37 -8.29
C GLN A 207 24.97 -2.59 -7.25
N GLY A 208 24.23 -3.33 -6.44
CA GLY A 208 23.32 -2.76 -5.47
C GLY A 208 22.95 -3.77 -4.40
N GLU A 209 22.01 -3.38 -3.56
CA GLU A 209 21.37 -4.28 -2.63
C GLU A 209 19.89 -3.98 -2.52
N TYR A 210 19.13 -5.04 -2.32
CA TYR A 210 17.70 -5.00 -2.08
C TYR A 210 17.49 -5.02 -0.57
N ARG A 211 17.21 -3.84 -0.02
CA ARG A 211 16.97 -3.67 1.42
C ARG A 211 15.51 -3.89 1.72
N PHE A 212 15.23 -4.62 2.78
CA PHE A 212 13.87 -4.77 3.27
C PHE A 212 13.80 -4.78 4.80
N LEU A 213 12.72 -4.22 5.31
CA LEU A 213 12.40 -4.16 6.73
C LEU A 213 11.27 -5.13 7.04
N LEU A 214 11.47 -5.99 8.03
CA LEU A 214 10.46 -6.88 8.55
C LEU A 214 9.89 -6.31 9.85
N GLN A 215 8.58 -6.22 9.95
CA GLN A 215 7.91 -5.79 11.18
C GLN A 215 6.68 -6.65 11.44
N ASN A 216 6.15 -6.59 12.66
CA ASN A 216 4.84 -7.17 12.92
C ASN A 216 3.77 -6.42 12.10
N GLY A 217 3.01 -7.16 11.29
CA GLY A 217 2.05 -6.55 10.39
C GLY A 217 0.95 -5.83 11.14
N SER A 218 0.50 -4.71 10.59
CA SER A 218 -0.66 -4.01 11.15
C SER A 218 -1.94 -4.60 10.57
N PHE A 219 -3.02 -4.64 11.36
CA PHE A 219 -4.34 -4.89 10.80
C PHE A 219 -4.79 -3.79 9.82
N ALA A 220 -4.22 -2.58 9.92
CA ALA A 220 -4.59 -1.42 9.12
C ALA A 220 -4.51 -1.66 7.60
N ARG A 221 -3.64 -2.58 7.16
CA ARG A 221 -3.38 -2.88 5.76
C ARG A 221 -4.54 -3.48 4.99
N TYR A 222 -5.54 -4.04 5.65
CA TYR A 222 -6.63 -4.72 4.95
C TYR A 222 -7.71 -3.72 4.57
N ALA A 223 -8.10 -3.71 3.29
CA ALA A 223 -9.34 -3.07 2.85
C ALA A 223 -10.55 -3.75 3.53
N LEU A 224 -10.47 -5.07 3.68
CA LEU A 224 -11.40 -5.85 4.48
C LEU A 224 -10.69 -7.02 5.17
N PHE A 225 -10.88 -7.15 6.47
CA PHE A 225 -10.53 -8.35 7.24
C PHE A 225 -11.76 -8.84 7.99
N THR A 226 -12.10 -10.12 7.86
CA THR A 226 -13.12 -10.77 8.70
C THR A 226 -12.56 -11.97 9.44
N ASN A 227 -12.68 -12.02 10.76
CA ASN A 227 -12.39 -13.26 11.48
C ASN A 227 -13.41 -14.34 11.11
N ARG A 228 -14.71 -14.00 11.20
CA ARG A 228 -15.84 -14.83 10.79
C ARG A 228 -16.53 -14.24 9.56
N HIS A 229 -16.61 -14.99 8.48
CA HIS A 229 -17.21 -14.55 7.21
C HIS A 229 -18.72 -14.85 7.16
N ARG A 230 -19.42 -14.32 8.16
CA ARG A 230 -20.85 -14.48 8.44
C ARG A 230 -21.31 -13.28 9.25
N ASN A 231 -22.62 -13.03 9.31
CA ASN A 231 -23.16 -12.00 10.20
C ASN A 231 -23.32 -12.52 11.64
N ARG A 232 -23.72 -11.64 12.56
CA ARG A 232 -23.97 -11.97 13.97
C ARG A 232 -25.03 -13.06 14.18
N SER A 233 -26.01 -13.15 13.26
CA SER A 233 -27.02 -14.21 13.23
C SER A 233 -26.52 -15.49 12.55
N ASN A 234 -25.21 -15.66 12.38
CA ASN A 234 -24.55 -16.83 11.79
C ASN A 234 -24.92 -17.10 10.32
N SER A 235 -25.51 -16.12 9.63
CA SER A 235 -25.88 -16.22 8.22
C SER A 235 -24.67 -15.95 7.33
N SER A 236 -24.58 -16.71 6.24
CA SER A 236 -23.49 -16.60 5.28
C SER A 236 -23.46 -15.23 4.58
N ILE A 237 -22.27 -14.65 4.44
CA ILE A 237 -22.04 -13.47 3.62
C ILE A 237 -21.57 -13.89 2.23
N TRP A 238 -22.16 -13.29 1.20
CA TRP A 238 -21.84 -13.50 -0.20
C TRP A 238 -21.31 -12.22 -0.82
N PHE A 239 -20.17 -12.32 -1.48
CA PHE A 239 -19.70 -11.27 -2.38
C PHE A 239 -20.37 -11.41 -3.74
N THR A 240 -20.84 -10.30 -4.30
CA THR A 240 -21.66 -10.26 -5.52
C THR A 240 -21.06 -9.31 -6.56
N SER A 241 -21.72 -9.13 -7.71
CA SER A 241 -21.34 -8.14 -8.72
C SER A 241 -21.23 -6.70 -8.20
N ASN A 242 -21.76 -6.38 -7.01
CA ASN A 242 -21.63 -5.06 -6.40
C ASN A 242 -20.46 -4.97 -5.42
N THR A 243 -19.73 -6.08 -5.19
CA THR A 243 -18.56 -6.10 -4.33
C THR A 243 -17.32 -5.71 -5.14
N LEU A 244 -16.79 -4.52 -4.83
CA LEU A 244 -15.54 -4.00 -5.36
C LEU A 244 -14.62 -3.68 -4.18
N PHE A 245 -13.49 -4.36 -4.06
CA PHE A 245 -12.44 -4.03 -3.08
C PHE A 245 -11.13 -3.81 -3.81
N ASP A 246 -10.56 -2.62 -3.75
CA ASP A 246 -9.33 -2.24 -4.47
C ASP A 246 -8.04 -2.42 -3.66
N GLY A 247 -8.12 -3.03 -2.47
CA GLY A 247 -7.00 -3.37 -1.61
C GLY A 247 -7.03 -4.81 -1.09
N PRO A 248 -6.11 -5.19 -0.18
CA PRO A 248 -6.03 -6.55 0.34
C PRO A 248 -7.29 -6.96 1.10
N VAL A 249 -7.74 -8.18 0.87
CA VAL A 249 -8.89 -8.76 1.56
C VAL A 249 -8.48 -10.06 2.22
N HIS A 250 -8.85 -10.24 3.49
CA HIS A 250 -8.59 -11.45 4.24
C HIS A 250 -9.84 -11.96 4.96
N THR A 251 -9.95 -13.28 5.06
CA THR A 251 -10.82 -13.90 6.05
C THR A 251 -10.15 -15.10 6.71
N ASN A 252 -10.29 -15.23 8.04
CA ASN A 252 -9.85 -16.45 8.71
C ASN A 252 -10.75 -17.65 8.35
N GLU A 253 -12.04 -17.41 8.06
CA GLU A 253 -12.93 -18.44 7.53
C GLU A 253 -12.76 -18.67 6.02
N ARG A 254 -13.87 -18.93 5.30
CA ARG A 254 -13.90 -19.22 3.86
C ARG A 254 -14.77 -18.18 3.16
N PHE A 255 -14.31 -17.68 2.03
CA PHE A 255 -15.08 -16.76 1.21
C PHE A 255 -16.24 -17.49 0.52
N ARG A 256 -17.26 -16.70 0.15
CA ARG A 256 -18.37 -17.14 -0.68
C ARG A 256 -18.60 -16.12 -1.79
N PHE A 257 -18.55 -16.59 -3.03
CA PHE A 257 -18.67 -15.76 -4.21
C PHE A 257 -19.92 -16.12 -4.99
N SER A 258 -20.65 -15.08 -5.37
CA SER A 258 -21.75 -15.17 -6.33
C SER A 258 -21.53 -14.19 -7.47
N PHE A 259 -21.86 -14.57 -8.71
CA PHE A 259 -21.64 -13.74 -9.89
C PHE A 259 -20.16 -13.34 -10.03
N ASN A 260 -19.86 -12.06 -10.28
CA ASN A 260 -18.53 -11.56 -10.63
C ASN A 260 -18.05 -10.41 -9.72
N PRO A 261 -17.81 -10.65 -8.42
CA PRO A 261 -17.17 -9.66 -7.54
C PRO A 261 -15.73 -9.39 -8.02
N TRP A 262 -15.17 -8.25 -7.62
CA TRP A 262 -13.82 -7.84 -8.03
C TRP A 262 -12.96 -7.43 -6.84
N PHE A 263 -11.71 -7.87 -6.90
CA PHE A 263 -10.68 -7.61 -5.89
C PHE A 263 -9.43 -7.11 -6.60
N GLY A 264 -9.11 -5.84 -6.40
CA GLY A 264 -7.96 -5.13 -6.95
C GLY A 264 -6.64 -5.39 -6.21
N GLY A 265 -6.68 -6.10 -5.09
CA GLY A 265 -5.54 -6.43 -4.25
C GLY A 265 -5.56 -7.89 -3.79
N TYR A 266 -4.52 -8.27 -3.05
CA TYR A 266 -4.28 -9.65 -2.65
C TYR A 266 -5.41 -10.22 -1.78
N VAL A 267 -5.96 -11.36 -2.21
CA VAL A 267 -7.03 -12.06 -1.49
C VAL A 267 -6.46 -13.22 -0.70
N THR A 268 -6.78 -13.33 0.58
CA THR A 268 -6.23 -14.38 1.44
C THR A 268 -7.30 -15.01 2.31
N SER A 269 -7.20 -16.32 2.52
CA SER A 269 -8.09 -17.05 3.41
C SER A 269 -7.32 -18.10 4.19
N ALA A 270 -7.63 -18.25 5.48
CA ALA A 270 -7.10 -19.34 6.29
C ALA A 270 -7.92 -20.64 6.19
N GLY A 271 -9.05 -20.61 5.47
CA GLY A 271 -9.87 -21.79 5.21
C GLY A 271 -10.53 -22.38 6.46
N CYS A 272 -10.56 -21.67 7.58
CA CYS A 272 -11.14 -22.21 8.81
C CYS A 272 -12.65 -22.43 8.65
N THR A 273 -13.15 -23.55 9.17
CA THR A 273 -14.60 -23.83 9.12
C THR A 273 -15.39 -23.10 10.18
N ASP A 274 -14.78 -22.81 11.33
CA ASP A 274 -15.32 -22.03 12.44
C ASP A 274 -14.19 -21.27 13.15
N ALA A 275 -14.04 -19.98 12.86
CA ALA A 275 -12.94 -19.19 13.42
C ALA A 275 -13.19 -18.82 14.89
N GLY A 276 -12.27 -19.17 15.78
CA GLY A 276 -12.21 -18.65 17.14
C GLY A 276 -11.51 -17.29 17.19
N ALA A 277 -11.30 -16.77 18.40
CA ALA A 277 -10.57 -15.51 18.58
C ALA A 277 -9.07 -15.62 18.33
N SER A 278 -8.46 -16.68 18.87
CA SER A 278 -7.00 -16.88 18.88
C SER A 278 -6.54 -17.92 17.86
N SER A 279 -7.43 -18.82 17.44
CA SER A 279 -7.11 -19.91 16.52
C SER A 279 -8.37 -20.37 15.77
N CYS A 280 -8.18 -21.23 14.78
CA CYS A 280 -9.29 -21.98 14.20
C CYS A 280 -9.88 -22.92 15.26
N SER A 281 -11.17 -22.81 15.54
CA SER A 281 -11.90 -23.73 16.43
C SER A 281 -12.47 -24.93 15.67
N GLY A 282 -12.69 -24.76 14.36
CA GLY A 282 -13.04 -25.84 13.45
C GLY A 282 -11.83 -26.51 12.80
N SER A 283 -12.06 -27.05 11.61
CA SER A 283 -11.03 -27.60 10.72
C SER A 283 -10.53 -26.58 9.71
N ILE A 284 -9.30 -26.77 9.23
CA ILE A 284 -8.75 -26.01 8.10
C ILE A 284 -9.13 -26.73 6.80
N SER A 285 -9.94 -26.06 5.97
CA SER A 285 -10.35 -26.53 4.66
C SER A 285 -10.17 -25.41 3.63
N PRO A 286 -8.99 -25.34 2.99
CA PRO A 286 -8.68 -24.33 1.99
C PRO A 286 -9.67 -24.37 0.83
N GLY A 287 -10.15 -23.20 0.40
CA GLY A 287 -11.07 -23.07 -0.73
C GLY A 287 -12.14 -22.00 -0.50
N ALA A 288 -13.17 -22.03 -1.34
CA ALA A 288 -14.29 -21.10 -1.28
C ALA A 288 -15.59 -21.75 -1.73
N PHE A 289 -16.71 -21.11 -1.36
CA PHE A 289 -18.01 -21.46 -1.89
C PHE A 289 -18.33 -20.61 -3.12
N PHE A 290 -18.95 -21.25 -4.12
CA PHE A 290 -19.44 -20.63 -5.33
C PHE A 290 -20.92 -20.95 -5.49
N GLY A 291 -21.73 -19.95 -5.83
CA GLY A 291 -23.16 -20.18 -6.06
C GLY A 291 -24.06 -19.10 -5.50
N SER A 292 -25.36 -19.39 -5.49
CA SER A 292 -26.38 -18.56 -4.84
C SER A 292 -27.59 -19.40 -4.42
N GLY A 293 -28.19 -19.05 -3.27
CA GLY A 293 -29.37 -19.76 -2.75
C GLY A 293 -29.06 -21.22 -2.40
N SER A 294 -29.87 -22.15 -2.91
CA SER A 294 -29.67 -23.60 -2.71
C SER A 294 -28.63 -24.22 -3.66
N SER A 295 -28.27 -23.53 -4.75
CA SER A 295 -27.26 -23.98 -5.71
C SER A 295 -25.89 -23.44 -5.29
N THR A 296 -25.29 -24.03 -4.26
CA THR A 296 -23.98 -23.63 -3.75
C THR A 296 -23.04 -24.83 -3.67
N THR A 297 -21.76 -24.61 -3.96
CA THR A 297 -20.74 -25.66 -3.99
C THR A 297 -19.46 -25.15 -3.38
N PHE A 298 -18.87 -25.94 -2.48
CA PHE A 298 -17.51 -25.70 -1.99
C PHE A 298 -16.51 -26.32 -2.95
N LEU A 299 -15.47 -25.57 -3.32
CA LEU A 299 -14.36 -26.07 -4.12
C LEU A 299 -13.06 -25.82 -3.35
N SER A 300 -12.28 -26.87 -3.15
CA SER A 300 -10.88 -26.76 -2.74
C SER A 300 -10.01 -26.26 -3.90
N PRO A 301 -8.82 -25.69 -3.66
CA PRO A 301 -7.93 -25.23 -4.73
C PRO A 301 -7.67 -26.29 -5.81
N GLY A 302 -7.49 -27.55 -5.44
CA GLY A 302 -7.28 -28.63 -6.42
C GLY A 302 -8.49 -28.94 -7.30
N GLN A 303 -9.70 -28.51 -6.91
CA GLN A 303 -10.93 -28.68 -7.68
C GLN A 303 -11.27 -27.44 -8.53
N MET A 304 -10.61 -26.31 -8.29
CA MET A 304 -10.77 -25.12 -9.12
C MET A 304 -9.99 -25.28 -10.41
N THR A 305 -10.61 -25.01 -11.56
CA THR A 305 -9.91 -25.02 -12.87
C THR A 305 -8.67 -24.12 -12.86
N ASN A 306 -8.77 -22.97 -12.20
CA ASN A 306 -7.65 -22.10 -11.87
C ASN A 306 -7.90 -21.47 -10.48
N PRO A 307 -7.13 -21.79 -9.43
CA PRO A 307 -7.30 -21.19 -8.11
C PRO A 307 -7.13 -19.67 -8.08
N ASN A 308 -6.42 -19.09 -9.04
CA ASN A 308 -6.20 -17.65 -9.17
C ASN A 308 -7.25 -16.94 -10.03
N ALA A 309 -8.10 -17.70 -10.74
CA ALA A 309 -9.23 -17.19 -11.50
C ALA A 309 -10.34 -18.25 -11.54
N PRO A 310 -10.94 -18.60 -10.38
CA PRO A 310 -11.90 -19.68 -10.32
C PRO A 310 -13.18 -19.29 -11.03
N SER A 311 -13.80 -20.26 -11.70
CA SER A 311 -15.08 -20.10 -12.38
C SER A 311 -15.91 -21.35 -12.14
N TRP A 312 -17.15 -21.16 -11.67
CA TRP A 312 -18.07 -22.25 -11.41
C TRP A 312 -19.48 -21.89 -11.88
N THR A 313 -20.13 -22.80 -12.60
CA THR A 313 -21.51 -22.60 -13.06
C THR A 313 -22.46 -23.45 -12.23
N SER A 314 -23.43 -22.81 -11.59
CA SER A 314 -24.47 -23.48 -10.80
C SER A 314 -25.81 -22.76 -10.98
N GLY A 315 -26.91 -23.51 -11.08
CA GLY A 315 -28.23 -22.91 -11.28
C GLY A 315 -28.37 -22.09 -12.59
N GLY A 316 -27.58 -22.41 -13.61
CA GLY A 316 -27.57 -21.69 -14.90
C GLY A 316 -26.79 -20.36 -14.90
N ILE A 317 -26.12 -20.03 -13.79
CA ILE A 317 -25.35 -18.79 -13.62
C ILE A 317 -23.88 -19.13 -13.37
N THR A 318 -22.98 -18.36 -13.98
CA THR A 318 -21.53 -18.48 -13.74
C THR A 318 -21.10 -17.53 -12.62
N HIS A 319 -20.42 -18.08 -11.62
CA HIS A 319 -19.84 -17.37 -10.49
C HIS A 319 -18.31 -17.38 -10.66
N ALA A 320 -17.76 -16.23 -11.05
CA ALA A 320 -16.35 -16.05 -11.41
C ALA A 320 -15.82 -14.75 -10.79
N PRO A 321 -15.27 -14.79 -9.56
CA PRO A 321 -14.61 -13.64 -8.96
C PRO A 321 -13.38 -13.24 -9.78
N VAL A 322 -13.15 -11.94 -9.89
CA VAL A 322 -11.97 -11.37 -10.54
C VAL A 322 -10.95 -10.98 -9.47
N PHE A 323 -9.77 -11.60 -9.52
CA PHE A 323 -8.65 -11.26 -8.65
C PHE A 323 -7.56 -10.57 -9.49
N GLU A 324 -7.25 -9.32 -9.15
CA GLU A 324 -6.14 -8.56 -9.72
C GLU A 324 -5.02 -8.40 -8.69
N GLY A 325 -3.78 -8.25 -9.15
CA GLY A 325 -2.59 -8.14 -8.30
C GLY A 325 -1.59 -9.26 -8.53
N ASN A 326 -0.48 -9.24 -7.78
CA ASN A 326 0.53 -10.29 -7.78
C ASN A 326 1.14 -10.38 -6.36
N PRO A 327 1.12 -11.54 -5.68
CA PRO A 327 0.25 -12.70 -5.98
C PRO A 327 -1.24 -12.29 -5.92
N GLN A 328 -2.10 -13.02 -6.63
CA GLN A 328 -3.54 -12.70 -6.74
C GLN A 328 -4.34 -13.20 -5.53
N VAL A 329 -4.16 -14.47 -5.17
CA VAL A 329 -4.90 -15.10 -4.07
C VAL A 329 -4.08 -16.20 -3.36
N ASN A 330 -4.29 -16.36 -2.06
CA ASN A 330 -3.82 -17.51 -1.29
C ASN A 330 -4.95 -18.09 -0.42
N TRP A 331 -5.33 -19.33 -0.72
CA TRP A 331 -6.39 -20.07 -0.03
C TRP A 331 -5.91 -20.78 1.24
N GLN A 332 -4.61 -20.73 1.54
CA GLN A 332 -3.93 -21.43 2.63
C GLN A 332 -3.10 -20.46 3.47
N GLU A 333 -3.55 -19.20 3.59
CA GLU A 333 -2.88 -18.23 4.45
C GLU A 333 -2.94 -18.71 5.91
N PRO A 334 -1.90 -18.54 6.73
CA PRO A 334 -2.01 -18.84 8.16
C PRO A 334 -3.17 -18.10 8.83
N PHE A 335 -3.79 -18.72 9.82
CA PHE A 335 -4.80 -18.07 10.64
C PHE A 335 -4.20 -16.85 11.36
N ILE A 336 -4.89 -15.71 11.31
CA ILE A 336 -4.46 -14.46 11.92
C ILE A 336 -5.26 -14.21 13.21
N PRO A 337 -4.67 -14.38 14.40
CA PRO A 337 -5.37 -14.18 15.67
C PRO A 337 -5.87 -12.75 15.85
N MET A 338 -7.09 -12.61 16.36
CA MET A 338 -7.62 -11.31 16.76
C MET A 338 -6.93 -10.85 18.06
N PRO A 339 -6.67 -9.55 18.24
CA PRO A 339 -6.06 -9.03 19.46
C PRO A 339 -6.79 -9.49 20.72
N ALA A 340 -6.02 -10.04 21.66
CA ALA A 340 -6.58 -10.61 22.89
C ALA A 340 -7.02 -9.55 23.90
N ASN A 341 -6.39 -8.37 23.88
CA ASN A 341 -6.67 -7.24 24.76
C ASN A 341 -6.16 -5.93 24.13
N ASN A 342 -6.43 -4.82 24.81
CA ASN A 342 -6.05 -3.47 24.39
C ASN A 342 -5.07 -2.78 25.38
N GLN A 343 -4.28 -3.57 26.11
CA GLN A 343 -3.34 -3.04 27.12
C GLN A 343 -2.30 -2.11 26.51
N ASN A 344 -1.85 -2.39 25.28
CA ASN A 344 -0.93 -1.52 24.55
C ASN A 344 -1.55 -0.15 24.27
N GLN A 345 -2.81 -0.10 23.82
CA GLN A 345 -3.50 1.16 23.55
C GLN A 345 -3.75 1.95 24.84
N ARG A 346 -4.18 1.27 25.90
CA ARG A 346 -4.37 1.88 27.23
C ARG A 346 -3.07 2.47 27.78
N SER A 347 -1.99 1.68 27.77
CA SER A 347 -0.67 2.10 28.26
C SER A 347 -0.10 3.26 27.45
N ALA A 348 -0.23 3.21 26.11
CA ALA A 348 0.19 4.30 25.24
C ALA A 348 -0.59 5.60 25.53
N ALA A 349 -1.90 5.51 25.76
CA ALA A 349 -2.71 6.66 26.13
C ALA A 349 -2.33 7.25 27.50
N GLN A 350 -2.01 6.41 28.49
CA GLN A 350 -1.54 6.87 29.80
C GLN A 350 -0.15 7.53 29.74
N THR A 351 0.74 6.99 28.92
CA THR A 351 2.15 7.42 28.84
C THR A 351 2.32 8.70 28.04
N GLY A 352 1.71 8.77 26.84
CA GLY A 352 1.93 9.88 25.90
C GLY A 352 0.68 10.36 25.18
N GLY A 353 -0.48 9.77 25.48
CA GLY A 353 -1.75 10.10 24.84
C GLY A 353 -2.76 10.76 25.79
N LEU A 354 -4.04 10.59 25.45
CA LEU A 354 -5.21 10.99 26.23
C LEU A 354 -5.95 9.75 26.72
N TYR A 355 -6.04 9.61 28.03
CA TYR A 355 -6.69 8.48 28.69
C TYR A 355 -7.91 8.94 29.49
N PHE A 356 -9.03 8.27 29.28
CA PHE A 356 -10.32 8.54 29.93
C PHE A 356 -10.83 7.27 30.61
N ASN A 357 -10.97 7.31 31.93
CA ASN A 357 -11.51 6.21 32.73
C ASN A 357 -13.04 6.29 32.85
N SER A 358 -13.74 6.52 31.74
CA SER A 358 -15.20 6.68 31.71
C SER A 358 -15.76 6.50 30.30
N ASP A 359 -17.08 6.47 30.20
CA ASP A 359 -17.79 6.77 28.96
C ASP A 359 -17.48 8.19 28.48
N ILE A 360 -17.55 8.38 27.17
CA ILE A 360 -17.43 9.67 26.51
C ILE A 360 -18.69 9.90 25.68
N ALA A 361 -19.40 11.00 25.96
CA ALA A 361 -20.59 11.38 25.22
C ALA A 361 -20.25 11.78 23.77
N ARG A 362 -19.17 12.56 23.57
CA ARG A 362 -18.72 12.98 22.24
C ARG A 362 -17.22 13.25 22.16
N ILE A 363 -16.60 12.84 21.06
CA ILE A 363 -15.28 13.30 20.63
C ILE A 363 -15.44 14.00 19.28
N THR A 364 -15.05 15.27 19.21
CA THR A 364 -14.96 16.03 17.95
C THR A 364 -13.49 16.20 17.57
N LEU A 365 -13.07 15.66 16.44
CA LEU A 365 -11.74 15.87 15.86
C LEU A 365 -11.82 16.92 14.77
N TYR A 366 -10.93 17.91 14.74
CA TYR A 366 -10.89 18.88 13.64
C TYR A 366 -9.54 19.53 13.42
N ALA A 367 -9.21 19.78 12.15
CA ALA A 367 -8.09 20.64 11.80
C ALA A 367 -8.51 22.11 11.97
N GLY A 368 -7.61 22.99 12.43
CA GLY A 368 -7.95 24.40 12.63
C GLY A 368 -6.75 25.34 12.61
N ASP A 369 -7.04 26.63 12.50
CA ASP A 369 -6.07 27.70 12.68
C ASP A 369 -5.69 27.91 14.16
N ALA A 370 -4.94 28.97 14.47
CA ALA A 370 -4.52 29.29 15.83
C ALA A 370 -5.67 29.61 16.81
N SER A 371 -6.85 29.97 16.30
CA SER A 371 -8.04 30.30 17.08
C SER A 371 -9.01 29.12 17.22
N GLY A 372 -8.78 28.02 16.49
CA GLY A 372 -9.66 26.86 16.47
C GLY A 372 -10.77 26.95 15.45
N THR A 373 -10.60 27.80 14.43
CA THR A 373 -11.53 27.87 13.30
C THR A 373 -11.15 26.81 12.26
N PRO A 374 -12.06 25.87 11.91
CA PRO A 374 -11.79 24.88 10.87
C PRO A 374 -11.70 25.51 9.46
N PRO A 375 -11.01 24.85 8.51
CA PRO A 375 -11.09 25.21 7.10
C PRO A 375 -12.53 25.21 6.57
N THR A 376 -12.84 26.10 5.64
CA THR A 376 -14.12 26.08 4.92
C THR A 376 -13.99 25.27 3.64
N CYS A 377 -14.89 24.32 3.40
CA CYS A 377 -14.88 23.48 2.20
C CYS A 377 -16.05 23.80 1.28
N ASN A 378 -15.77 23.94 -0.02
CA ASN A 378 -16.81 24.19 -1.02
C ASN A 378 -17.55 22.91 -1.43
N ALA A 379 -18.55 23.04 -2.31
CA ALA A 379 -19.37 21.92 -2.79
C ALA A 379 -18.58 20.84 -3.57
N SER A 380 -17.37 21.17 -4.04
CA SER A 380 -16.45 20.24 -4.72
C SER A 380 -15.45 19.58 -3.76
N GLY A 381 -15.48 19.93 -2.47
CA GLY A 381 -14.62 19.33 -1.44
C GLY A 381 -13.25 19.98 -1.31
N VAL A 382 -13.04 21.13 -1.96
CA VAL A 382 -11.81 21.91 -1.82
C VAL A 382 -11.91 22.77 -0.57
N CYS A 383 -11.00 22.55 0.37
CA CYS A 383 -10.97 23.22 1.66
C CYS A 383 -9.93 24.36 1.69
N THR A 384 -10.30 25.50 2.28
CA THR A 384 -9.42 26.66 2.45
C THR A 384 -9.31 27.03 3.94
N PRO A 385 -8.09 27.12 4.51
CA PRO A 385 -6.80 26.82 3.88
C PRO A 385 -6.62 25.32 3.57
N ALA A 386 -5.74 25.01 2.62
CA ALA A 386 -5.47 23.63 2.18
C ALA A 386 -4.76 22.79 3.27
N THR A 387 -4.05 23.45 4.19
CA THR A 387 -3.42 22.83 5.35
C THR A 387 -3.72 23.66 6.60
N SER A 388 -3.76 23.00 7.75
CA SER A 388 -3.99 23.63 9.05
C SER A 388 -2.78 23.43 9.96
N PRO A 389 -2.36 24.47 10.70
CA PRO A 389 -1.21 24.36 11.60
C PRO A 389 -1.49 23.53 12.85
N TYR A 390 -2.77 23.32 13.21
CA TYR A 390 -3.15 22.63 14.44
C TYR A 390 -4.20 21.54 14.22
N GLN A 391 -4.09 20.49 15.03
CA GLN A 391 -5.13 19.49 15.25
C GLN A 391 -5.80 19.77 16.60
N TYR A 392 -7.13 19.79 16.60
CA TYR A 392 -7.96 19.95 17.78
C TYR A 392 -8.68 18.64 18.14
N ILE A 393 -8.86 18.42 19.43
CA ILE A 393 -9.59 17.28 20.01
C ILE A 393 -10.52 17.85 21.08
N GLU A 394 -11.82 17.90 20.82
CA GLU A 394 -12.83 18.26 21.82
C GLU A 394 -13.45 16.99 22.40
N VAL A 395 -13.33 16.80 23.71
CA VAL A 395 -13.93 15.69 24.45
C VAL A 395 -15.04 16.22 25.35
N CYS A 396 -16.25 15.72 25.13
CA CYS A 396 -17.40 15.94 25.98
C CYS A 396 -17.67 14.68 26.80
N LEU A 397 -17.45 14.73 28.10
CA LEU A 397 -17.73 13.61 29.02
C LEU A 397 -19.22 13.37 29.18
N THR A 398 -20.04 14.43 29.07
CA THR A 398 -21.50 14.38 29.14
C THR A 398 -22.13 15.09 27.96
N ALA A 399 -23.41 14.81 27.68
CA ALA A 399 -24.15 15.41 26.58
C ALA A 399 -24.24 16.96 26.67
N ALA A 400 -24.21 17.52 27.88
CA ALA A 400 -24.23 18.96 28.09
C ALA A 400 -22.96 19.65 27.57
N CYS A 401 -21.81 18.97 27.63
CA CYS A 401 -20.51 19.48 27.18
C CYS A 401 -20.18 20.91 27.67
N THR A 402 -20.34 21.15 28.97
CA THR A 402 -20.03 22.44 29.62
C THR A 402 -19.09 22.28 30.80
N GLY A 403 -18.41 23.37 31.19
CA GLY A 403 -17.53 23.40 32.35
C GLY A 403 -16.43 22.33 32.27
N THR A 404 -16.22 21.59 33.36
CA THR A 404 -15.22 20.52 33.46
C THR A 404 -15.54 19.29 32.61
N ASN A 405 -16.79 19.14 32.15
CA ASN A 405 -17.18 18.04 31.25
C ASN A 405 -16.73 18.28 29.80
N ARG A 406 -16.27 19.49 29.47
CA ARG A 406 -15.72 19.83 28.17
C ARG A 406 -14.22 20.03 28.28
N GLN A 407 -13.47 19.17 27.60
CA GLN A 407 -12.02 19.28 27.51
C GLN A 407 -11.63 19.53 26.06
N LEU A 408 -10.96 20.66 25.79
CA LEU A 408 -10.54 21.02 24.44
C LEU A 408 -9.02 21.01 24.38
N TYR A 409 -8.47 20.09 23.59
CA TYR A 409 -7.05 19.96 23.38
C TYR A 409 -6.64 20.44 21.99
N ARG A 410 -5.37 20.85 21.87
CA ARG A 410 -4.74 21.20 20.60
C ARG A 410 -3.27 20.81 20.58
N TYR A 411 -2.79 20.33 19.45
CA TYR A 411 -1.37 20.16 19.17
C TYR A 411 -1.02 20.60 17.74
N ASP A 412 0.26 20.91 17.51
CA ASP A 412 0.83 21.17 16.18
C ASP A 412 1.74 20.02 15.75
N ALA A 413 2.43 20.19 14.61
CA ALA A 413 3.34 19.19 14.06
C ALA A 413 4.53 18.82 14.97
N SER A 414 4.84 19.61 16.01
CA SER A 414 5.85 19.22 17.02
C SER A 414 5.33 18.15 17.99
N GLY A 415 4.01 17.96 18.06
CA GLY A 415 3.36 17.04 18.99
C GLY A 415 3.09 17.63 20.38
N ALA A 416 3.51 18.86 20.70
CA ALA A 416 3.22 19.48 21.98
C ALA A 416 1.69 19.68 22.14
N LEU A 417 1.08 18.99 23.10
CA LEU A 417 -0.37 18.98 23.33
C LEU A 417 -0.73 19.85 24.51
N TYR A 418 -1.65 20.78 24.25
CA TYR A 418 -2.14 21.72 25.24
C TYR A 418 -3.64 21.52 25.48
N LEU A 419 -4.07 21.76 26.73
CA LEU A 419 -5.45 21.83 27.16
C LEU A 419 -5.88 23.29 27.29
N PHE A 420 -6.99 23.65 26.67
CA PHE A 420 -7.56 24.99 26.74
C PHE A 420 -7.96 25.37 28.17
N ASN A 421 -7.57 26.56 28.61
CA ASN A 421 -7.88 27.10 29.95
C ASN A 421 -8.52 28.51 29.90
N GLY A 422 -9.14 28.86 28.77
CA GLY A 422 -9.72 30.19 28.51
C GLY A 422 -9.01 30.95 27.38
N SER A 423 -7.77 30.59 27.06
CA SER A 423 -7.04 31.12 25.89
C SER A 423 -6.04 30.08 25.35
N TRP A 424 -5.59 30.27 24.10
CA TRP A 424 -4.49 29.50 23.51
C TRP A 424 -3.14 30.18 23.83
N PRO A 425 -2.03 29.41 23.99
CA PRO A 425 -1.90 27.98 23.73
C PRO A 425 -2.47 27.08 24.82
N GLY A 426 -2.92 27.60 25.96
CA GLY A 426 -3.47 26.78 27.05
C GLY A 426 -2.38 26.19 27.94
N VAL A 427 -2.71 25.13 28.68
CA VAL A 427 -1.79 24.42 29.59
C VAL A 427 -1.15 23.25 28.87
N LEU A 428 0.17 23.15 28.86
CA LEU A 428 0.88 22.00 28.28
C LEU A 428 0.55 20.73 29.08
N VAL A 429 0.02 19.70 28.40
CA VAL A 429 -0.35 18.40 28.99
C VAL A 429 0.61 17.30 28.57
N ARG A 430 1.15 17.36 27.35
CA ARG A 430 2.17 16.44 26.84
C ARG A 430 3.19 17.21 26.00
N THR A 431 4.47 16.94 26.20
CA THR A 431 5.55 17.49 25.36
C THR A 431 5.61 16.82 23.98
N GLY A 432 5.16 15.57 23.88
CA GLY A 432 4.99 14.85 22.62
C GLY A 432 3.78 13.93 22.70
N PHE A 433 2.66 14.38 22.13
CA PHE A 433 1.45 13.58 22.00
C PHE A 433 1.67 12.48 20.98
N ASN A 434 1.45 11.25 21.42
CA ASN A 434 1.73 10.07 20.62
C ASN A 434 0.56 9.64 19.71
N GLY A 435 -0.50 10.46 19.61
CA GLY A 435 -1.66 10.18 18.76
C GLY A 435 -2.72 9.27 19.38
N MET A 436 -2.53 8.75 20.60
CA MET A 436 -3.50 7.84 21.23
C MET A 436 -4.57 8.55 22.03
N ILE A 437 -5.82 8.21 21.75
CA ILE A 437 -7.00 8.59 22.55
C ILE A 437 -7.67 7.29 22.98
N PHE A 438 -7.81 7.07 24.28
CA PHE A 438 -8.36 5.82 24.82
C PHE A 438 -9.43 6.10 25.87
N ALA A 439 -10.58 5.43 25.74
CA ALA A 439 -11.65 5.41 26.73
C ALA A 439 -11.85 3.99 27.29
N ASP A 440 -12.01 3.88 28.61
CA ASP A 440 -12.41 2.61 29.25
C ASP A 440 -13.88 2.25 29.03
N GLY A 441 -14.72 3.22 28.63
CA GLY A 441 -16.14 3.03 28.32
C GLY A 441 -16.49 3.26 26.85
N SER A 442 -17.78 3.44 26.59
CA SER A 442 -18.30 3.73 25.26
C SER A 442 -17.91 5.12 24.76
N ILE A 443 -17.86 5.27 23.43
CA ILE A 443 -17.77 6.57 22.77
C ILE A 443 -19.07 6.76 22.00
N SER A 444 -20.00 7.52 22.58
CA SER A 444 -21.36 7.65 22.05
C SER A 444 -21.47 8.47 20.77
N ASN A 445 -20.47 9.30 20.47
CA ASN A 445 -20.40 10.05 19.22
C ASN A 445 -18.96 10.47 18.89
N LEU A 446 -18.33 9.79 17.93
CA LEU A 446 -17.10 10.22 17.28
C LEU A 446 -17.47 10.96 15.99
N THR A 447 -17.03 12.21 15.85
CA THR A 447 -17.42 13.09 14.73
C THR A 447 -16.31 14.07 14.34
N GLY A 448 -16.35 14.56 13.11
CA GLY A 448 -15.64 15.77 12.68
C GLY A 448 -16.52 17.02 12.74
N PRO A 449 -16.06 18.15 12.16
CA PRO A 449 -16.86 19.35 12.01
C PRO A 449 -18.13 19.14 11.19
N ALA A 450 -19.16 19.93 11.48
CA ALA A 450 -20.40 19.89 10.73
C ALA A 450 -20.19 20.37 9.27
N ARG A 451 -20.99 19.79 8.36
CA ARG A 451 -21.12 20.27 6.99
C ARG A 451 -21.70 21.69 6.95
N SER A 452 -21.24 22.52 6.02
CA SER A 452 -21.93 23.78 5.73
C SER A 452 -23.24 23.55 4.96
N ASP A 453 -23.33 22.43 4.22
CA ASP A 453 -24.55 21.93 3.60
C ASP A 453 -24.79 20.48 4.04
N ALA A 454 -25.83 20.25 4.84
CA ALA A 454 -26.15 18.93 5.40
C ALA A 454 -26.35 17.84 4.34
N SER A 455 -26.77 18.21 3.12
CA SER A 455 -26.99 17.28 2.01
C SER A 455 -25.72 16.96 1.22
N ASN A 456 -24.66 17.73 1.37
CA ASN A 456 -23.44 17.59 0.60
C ASN A 456 -22.21 17.22 1.46
N PRO A 457 -21.75 15.95 1.45
CA PRO A 457 -20.59 15.50 2.23
C PRO A 457 -19.28 16.21 1.88
N ASN A 458 -19.18 16.79 0.68
CA ASN A 458 -17.97 17.51 0.28
C ASN A 458 -17.74 18.77 1.12
N THR A 459 -18.81 19.37 1.65
CA THR A 459 -18.73 20.59 2.45
C THR A 459 -18.30 20.38 3.91
N ALA A 460 -18.15 19.12 4.36
CA ALA A 460 -17.59 18.81 5.67
C ALA A 460 -16.10 19.23 5.75
N PRO A 461 -15.71 20.07 6.73
CA PRO A 461 -14.32 20.35 7.06
C PRO A 461 -13.55 19.10 7.52
N PRO A 462 -12.22 19.11 7.42
CA PRO A 462 -11.39 17.96 7.80
C PRO A 462 -11.40 17.73 9.31
N ALA A 463 -11.59 16.47 9.70
CA ALA A 463 -11.45 16.00 11.06
C ALA A 463 -9.98 15.88 11.48
N LEU A 464 -9.09 15.52 10.53
CA LEU A 464 -7.66 15.41 10.75
C LEU A 464 -6.88 16.43 9.93
N ALA A 465 -6.02 17.20 10.59
CA ALA A 465 -5.02 18.07 9.97
C ALA A 465 -4.01 17.25 9.15
N SER A 466 -3.37 17.86 8.15
CA SER A 466 -2.51 17.14 7.19
C SER A 466 -1.35 16.36 7.81
N PHE A 467 -0.85 16.80 8.96
CA PHE A 467 0.24 16.15 9.72
C PHE A 467 -0.25 15.16 10.79
N ALA A 468 -1.55 15.17 11.11
CA ALA A 468 -2.08 14.52 12.31
C ALA A 468 -2.22 13.01 12.14
N GLN A 469 -1.67 12.24 13.07
CA GLN A 469 -1.83 10.80 13.14
C GLN A 469 -2.53 10.46 14.46
N VAL A 470 -3.71 9.84 14.39
CA VAL A 470 -4.54 9.60 15.57
C VAL A 470 -5.13 8.20 15.55
N THR A 471 -5.17 7.55 16.72
CA THR A 471 -5.99 6.38 16.96
C THR A 471 -6.94 6.65 18.12
N VAL A 472 -8.24 6.49 17.87
CA VAL A 472 -9.28 6.51 18.89
C VAL A 472 -9.63 5.08 19.25
N ALA A 473 -9.46 4.70 20.51
CA ALA A 473 -9.71 3.35 20.97
C ALA A 473 -10.64 3.32 22.18
N ASN A 474 -11.38 2.22 22.32
CA ASN A 474 -12.13 1.93 23.54
C ASN A 474 -12.01 0.48 24.01
N ALA A 475 -12.41 0.27 25.27
CA ALA A 475 -12.49 -1.01 25.95
C ALA A 475 -13.89 -1.28 26.48
N GLY A 476 -14.17 -2.53 26.85
CA GLY A 476 -15.36 -2.89 27.61
C GLY A 476 -16.36 -3.70 26.80
N SER A 477 -16.79 -4.83 27.36
CA SER A 477 -17.83 -5.66 26.76
C SER A 477 -19.15 -4.89 26.72
N GLY A 478 -19.71 -4.68 25.52
CA GLY A 478 -20.93 -3.89 25.32
C GLY A 478 -20.68 -2.40 25.09
N GLU A 479 -19.43 -1.94 25.20
CA GLU A 479 -19.04 -0.55 25.02
C GLU A 479 -18.70 -0.26 23.56
N ASN A 480 -19.58 0.46 22.88
CA ASN A 480 -19.46 0.71 21.43
C ASN A 480 -18.81 2.06 21.13
N ILE A 481 -18.21 2.18 19.95
CA ILE A 481 -17.87 3.47 19.33
C ILE A 481 -18.93 3.78 18.27
N ARG A 482 -19.65 4.90 18.39
CA ARG A 482 -20.60 5.34 17.36
C ARG A 482 -20.02 6.50 16.54
N ILE A 483 -19.93 6.33 15.23
CA ILE A 483 -19.49 7.38 14.30
C ILE A 483 -20.73 8.03 13.69
N GLN A 484 -21.06 9.25 14.10
CA GLN A 484 -22.30 9.92 13.66
C GLN A 484 -22.07 11.06 12.66
N GLY A 485 -20.82 11.50 12.48
CA GLY A 485 -20.45 12.58 11.57
C GLY A 485 -19.25 12.25 10.69
N ASP A 486 -19.00 13.08 9.69
CA ASP A 486 -17.90 12.85 8.74
C ASP A 486 -16.54 12.92 9.45
N LEU A 487 -15.63 12.03 9.06
CA LEU A 487 -14.26 11.96 9.56
C LEU A 487 -13.29 12.07 8.38
N LYS A 488 -13.10 13.28 7.86
CA LYS A 488 -12.29 13.52 6.65
C LYS A 488 -10.85 13.89 6.97
N TYR A 489 -9.94 13.44 6.12
CA TYR A 489 -8.57 13.96 6.08
C TYR A 489 -8.51 15.30 5.36
N GLN A 490 -7.65 16.20 5.85
CA GLN A 490 -7.33 17.43 5.13
C GLN A 490 -6.53 17.17 3.86
N SER A 491 -5.65 16.16 3.88
CA SER A 491 -4.85 15.71 2.75
C SER A 491 -5.10 14.22 2.46
N PRO A 492 -6.23 13.86 1.82
CA PRO A 492 -6.55 12.47 1.51
C PRO A 492 -5.58 11.87 0.49
N ALA A 493 -5.28 10.58 0.63
CA ALA A 493 -4.40 9.83 -0.30
C ALA A 493 -5.00 9.61 -1.69
N CYS A 494 -6.32 9.42 -1.73
CA CYS A 494 -7.06 9.04 -2.91
C CYS A 494 -8.21 9.99 -3.18
N SER A 495 -8.70 9.95 -4.41
CA SER A 495 -9.89 10.67 -4.86
C SER A 495 -10.78 9.73 -5.66
N GLY A 496 -12.10 9.86 -5.47
CA GLY A 496 -13.10 8.99 -6.05
C GLY A 496 -13.20 7.64 -5.34
N THR A 497 -13.97 6.73 -5.95
CA THR A 497 -14.22 5.37 -5.46
C THR A 497 -14.18 4.40 -6.63
N PRO A 498 -13.84 3.12 -6.43
CA PRO A 498 -13.93 2.12 -7.49
C PRO A 498 -15.34 2.07 -8.09
N THR A 499 -15.44 2.07 -9.42
CA THR A 499 -16.71 1.98 -10.16
C THR A 499 -16.66 0.92 -11.22
N ARG A 500 -17.78 0.27 -11.48
CA ARG A 500 -17.92 -0.73 -12.54
C ARG A 500 -18.81 -0.22 -13.66
N SER A 501 -18.33 -0.34 -14.90
CA SER A 501 -19.10 -0.14 -16.12
C SER A 501 -19.01 -1.41 -16.97
N GLY A 502 -20.14 -2.13 -17.09
CA GLY A 502 -20.15 -3.47 -17.68
C GLY A 502 -19.22 -4.43 -16.93
N SER A 503 -18.25 -5.02 -17.64
CA SER A 503 -17.23 -5.91 -17.08
C SER A 503 -15.98 -5.18 -16.57
N THR A 504 -15.83 -3.89 -16.85
CA THR A 504 -14.61 -3.13 -16.53
C THR A 504 -14.75 -2.41 -15.20
N VAL A 505 -13.75 -2.55 -14.32
CA VAL A 505 -13.65 -1.81 -13.06
C VAL A 505 -12.61 -0.71 -13.20
N THR A 506 -13.00 0.52 -12.92
CA THR A 506 -12.10 1.68 -12.82
C THR A 506 -11.79 1.91 -11.35
N ARG A 507 -10.50 1.92 -10.99
CA ARG A 507 -10.02 2.16 -9.62
C ARG A 507 -10.11 3.63 -9.23
N ALA A 508 -10.09 3.93 -7.94
CA ALA A 508 -9.89 5.29 -7.45
C ALA A 508 -8.49 5.81 -7.84
N THR A 509 -8.33 7.13 -7.93
CA THR A 509 -7.03 7.76 -8.22
C THR A 509 -6.30 8.08 -6.92
N CYS A 510 -5.20 7.39 -6.66
CA CYS A 510 -4.37 7.55 -5.46
C CYS A 510 -3.00 8.12 -5.82
N ASN A 511 -2.87 9.44 -5.87
CA ASN A 511 -1.64 10.14 -6.23
C ASN A 511 -0.95 10.83 -5.05
N ASN A 512 -1.62 10.96 -3.90
CA ASN A 512 -1.11 11.66 -2.72
C ASN A 512 -0.57 10.69 -1.65
N LEU A 513 0.33 9.80 -2.06
CA LEU A 513 0.83 8.72 -1.20
C LEU A 513 1.83 9.20 -0.13
N SER A 514 2.33 10.43 -0.24
CA SER A 514 3.22 11.05 0.75
C SER A 514 2.50 11.74 1.90
N ALA A 515 1.17 11.87 1.85
CA ALA A 515 0.40 12.48 2.92
C ALA A 515 0.61 11.73 4.24
N ASP A 516 0.59 12.47 5.36
CA ASP A 516 0.87 11.88 6.68
C ASP A 516 -0.38 11.60 7.49
N ASN A 517 -1.46 12.36 7.28
CA ASN A 517 -2.67 12.17 8.05
C ASN A 517 -3.21 10.73 7.97
N ILE A 518 -3.50 10.15 9.12
CA ILE A 518 -4.01 8.78 9.23
C ILE A 518 -4.83 8.63 10.53
N LEU A 519 -5.98 7.95 10.41
CA LEU A 519 -6.92 7.72 11.50
C LEU A 519 -7.16 6.23 11.68
N GLY A 520 -7.01 5.76 12.91
CA GLY A 520 -7.49 4.46 13.36
C GLY A 520 -8.66 4.62 14.33
N VAL A 521 -9.67 3.78 14.20
CA VAL A 521 -10.71 3.61 15.22
C VAL A 521 -10.71 2.16 15.65
N TYR A 522 -10.55 1.91 16.95
CA TYR A 522 -10.38 0.57 17.48
C TYR A 522 -11.30 0.28 18.67
N SER A 523 -12.17 -0.72 18.55
CA SER A 523 -12.92 -1.26 19.69
C SER A 523 -12.42 -2.65 20.05
N GLN A 524 -12.03 -2.87 21.31
CA GLN A 524 -11.58 -4.19 21.75
C GLN A 524 -12.73 -5.20 21.76
N ASP A 525 -13.81 -4.89 22.50
CA ASP A 525 -14.89 -5.85 22.75
C ASP A 525 -16.26 -5.42 22.20
N GLY A 526 -16.38 -4.17 21.73
CA GLY A 526 -17.63 -3.59 21.24
C GLY A 526 -17.72 -3.46 19.74
N ASP A 527 -18.83 -2.89 19.30
CA ASP A 527 -19.10 -2.58 17.90
C ASP A 527 -18.63 -1.19 17.51
N ILE A 528 -18.35 -1.01 16.22
CA ILE A 528 -18.27 0.30 15.60
C ILE A 528 -19.55 0.52 14.81
N LEU A 529 -20.41 1.40 15.32
CA LEU A 529 -21.72 1.68 14.75
C LEU A 529 -21.69 2.96 13.92
N LEU A 530 -22.13 2.87 12.68
CA LEU A 530 -22.14 3.98 11.73
C LEU A 530 -23.52 4.63 11.64
N GLY A 531 -23.55 5.96 11.69
CA GLY A 531 -24.78 6.75 11.76
C GLY A 531 -25.39 6.79 13.16
N ASN A 532 -26.51 7.51 13.30
CA ASN A 532 -27.21 7.66 14.58
C ASN A 532 -28.39 6.69 14.75
N GLY A 533 -28.62 5.81 13.77
CA GLY A 533 -29.68 4.81 13.82
C GLY A 533 -31.09 5.33 13.56
N THR A 534 -31.23 6.58 13.12
CA THR A 534 -32.52 7.18 12.75
C THR A 534 -32.47 7.77 11.34
N ASN A 535 -33.63 8.20 10.81
CA ASN A 535 -33.73 8.91 9.52
C ASN A 535 -33.03 10.29 9.50
N SER A 536 -32.48 10.74 10.64
CA SER A 536 -31.64 11.94 10.72
C SER A 536 -30.14 11.65 10.53
N SER A 537 -29.73 10.37 10.41
CA SER A 537 -28.32 10.02 10.10
C SER A 537 -27.84 10.72 8.83
N LEU A 538 -26.60 11.18 8.75
CA LEU A 538 -26.11 11.93 7.59
C LEU A 538 -26.26 11.16 6.27
N GLN A 539 -26.68 11.84 5.20
CA GLN A 539 -26.60 11.25 3.86
C GLN A 539 -25.14 11.13 3.44
N ASP A 540 -24.77 10.03 2.79
CA ASP A 540 -23.42 9.81 2.27
C ASP A 540 -22.30 10.06 3.31
N LEU A 541 -22.44 9.45 4.49
CA LEU A 541 -21.48 9.57 5.59
C LEU A 541 -20.08 9.19 5.12
N THR A 542 -19.13 10.13 5.24
CA THR A 542 -17.77 10.01 4.71
C THR A 542 -16.76 9.83 5.83
N ILE A 543 -15.97 8.76 5.75
CA ILE A 543 -15.00 8.35 6.77
C ILE A 543 -13.67 8.07 6.07
N HIS A 544 -12.60 8.72 6.51
CA HIS A 544 -11.23 8.40 6.12
C HIS A 544 -10.52 7.80 7.33
N GLY A 545 -10.10 6.54 7.22
CA GLY A 545 -9.51 5.80 8.32
C GLY A 545 -9.77 4.32 8.25
N VAL A 546 -9.13 3.61 9.17
CA VAL A 546 -9.30 2.18 9.34
C VAL A 546 -10.08 1.89 10.61
N LEU A 547 -11.15 1.12 10.46
CA LEU A 547 -12.09 0.78 11.53
C LEU A 547 -11.84 -0.66 11.93
N MET A 548 -11.55 -0.91 13.21
CA MET A 548 -11.26 -2.24 13.72
C MET A 548 -12.06 -2.59 14.96
N THR A 549 -12.64 -3.79 14.98
CA THR A 549 -13.18 -4.40 16.18
C THR A 549 -12.68 -5.83 16.40
N SER A 550 -12.22 -6.14 17.60
CA SER A 550 -11.63 -7.45 17.95
C SER A 550 -12.65 -8.52 18.34
N ARG A 551 -13.87 -8.14 18.73
CA ARG A 551 -14.98 -9.06 19.08
C ARG A 551 -16.33 -8.72 18.47
N GLY A 552 -16.50 -7.48 17.99
CA GLY A 552 -17.75 -6.97 17.45
C GLY A 552 -17.85 -6.99 15.93
N GLU A 553 -18.70 -6.12 15.41
CA GLU A 553 -18.87 -5.85 13.99
C GLU A 553 -18.77 -4.35 13.68
N VAL A 554 -18.40 -4.02 12.45
CA VAL A 554 -18.56 -2.66 11.92
C VAL A 554 -19.84 -2.63 11.12
N ALA A 555 -20.87 -1.97 11.64
CA ALA A 555 -22.23 -2.01 11.08
C ALA A 555 -22.89 -0.64 11.09
N VAL A 556 -23.87 -0.45 10.21
CA VAL A 556 -24.77 0.70 10.30
C VAL A 556 -25.77 0.46 11.42
N GLN A 557 -25.91 1.44 12.30
CA GLN A 557 -26.91 1.37 13.36
C GLN A 557 -28.31 1.33 12.73
N ASN A 558 -29.14 0.36 13.14
CA ASN A 558 -30.52 0.20 12.65
C ASN A 558 -30.61 0.11 11.11
N TYR A 559 -29.65 -0.56 10.47
CA TYR A 559 -29.52 -0.68 9.01
C TYR A 559 -30.79 -1.18 8.29
N ASN A 560 -31.67 -1.89 9.01
CA ASN A 560 -32.90 -2.51 8.51
C ASN A 560 -34.19 -1.77 8.92
N SER A 561 -34.09 -0.55 9.45
CA SER A 561 -35.27 0.24 9.80
C SER A 561 -35.16 1.71 9.38
N ILE A 562 -33.97 2.22 9.10
CA ILE A 562 -33.79 3.56 8.54
C ILE A 562 -34.01 3.57 7.02
N SER A 563 -34.61 4.66 6.53
CA SER A 563 -34.72 4.95 5.09
C SER A 563 -33.34 4.95 4.40
N PRO A 564 -33.28 4.72 3.07
CA PRO A 564 -32.01 4.80 2.34
C PRO A 564 -31.30 6.14 2.59
N ARG A 565 -30.01 6.08 2.96
CA ARG A 565 -29.18 7.26 3.30
C ARG A 565 -28.01 7.47 2.34
N GLY A 566 -28.06 6.89 1.14
CA GLY A 566 -26.95 6.91 0.19
C GLY A 566 -25.92 5.85 0.53
N SER A 567 -24.63 6.19 0.50
CA SER A 567 -23.52 5.24 0.73
C SER A 567 -22.64 5.62 1.92
N ILE A 568 -22.14 4.65 2.67
CA ILE A 568 -20.95 4.89 3.49
C ILE A 568 -19.75 5.02 2.56
N ARG A 569 -19.12 6.20 2.54
CA ARG A 569 -17.92 6.49 1.75
C ARG A 569 -16.69 6.31 2.64
N LEU A 570 -16.04 5.17 2.52
CA LEU A 570 -14.85 4.85 3.33
C LEU A 570 -13.59 4.96 2.48
N GLN A 571 -12.61 5.74 2.92
CA GLN A 571 -11.23 5.65 2.44
C GLN A 571 -10.35 5.02 3.53
N GLY A 572 -9.94 3.77 3.36
CA GLY A 572 -9.17 3.01 4.34
C GLY A 572 -9.57 1.54 4.37
N GLY A 573 -10.00 1.03 5.52
CA GLY A 573 -10.29 -0.40 5.69
C GLY A 573 -11.24 -0.74 6.84
N ILE A 574 -11.82 -1.94 6.78
CA ILE A 574 -12.67 -2.50 7.84
C ILE A 574 -12.08 -3.83 8.32
N ILE A 575 -11.79 -3.92 9.61
CA ILE A 575 -11.34 -5.13 10.29
C ILE A 575 -12.38 -5.47 11.35
N GLN A 576 -12.95 -6.67 11.27
CA GLN A 576 -14.07 -7.03 12.15
C GLN A 576 -14.05 -8.49 12.53
N TYR A 577 -14.58 -8.79 13.71
CA TYR A 577 -14.71 -10.16 14.17
C TYR A 577 -15.79 -10.90 13.39
N THR A 578 -16.97 -10.28 13.26
CA THR A 578 -18.08 -10.79 12.45
C THR A 578 -18.47 -9.73 11.44
N TYR A 579 -19.00 -10.13 10.28
CA TYR A 579 -19.30 -9.22 9.19
C TYR A 579 -20.57 -8.39 9.48
N GLY A 580 -20.42 -7.06 9.62
CA GLY A 580 -21.52 -6.16 9.92
C GLY A 580 -22.38 -5.75 8.72
N ALA A 581 -23.66 -5.51 8.98
CA ALA A 581 -24.63 -5.10 7.96
C ALA A 581 -24.68 -3.57 7.78
N PHE A 582 -24.88 -3.11 6.54
CA PHE A 582 -24.90 -1.68 6.20
C PHE A 582 -26.28 -1.20 5.73
N GLY A 583 -27.04 -2.07 5.08
CA GLY A 583 -28.36 -1.75 4.55
C GLY A 583 -28.98 -2.97 3.89
N GLN A 584 -30.18 -2.77 3.35
CA GLN A 584 -30.91 -3.77 2.59
C GLN A 584 -31.18 -3.23 1.18
N PHE A 585 -31.25 -4.14 0.22
CA PHE A 585 -31.59 -3.83 -1.17
C PHE A 585 -32.62 -4.82 -1.69
N ASN A 586 -33.39 -4.41 -2.68
CA ASN A 586 -34.27 -5.28 -3.44
C ASN A 586 -33.42 -6.22 -4.30
N SER A 587 -33.50 -7.53 -4.06
CA SER A 587 -32.66 -8.53 -4.74
C SER A 587 -32.89 -8.62 -6.25
N SER A 588 -34.04 -8.18 -6.75
CA SER A 588 -34.40 -8.22 -8.17
C SER A 588 -33.99 -6.95 -8.93
N THR A 589 -34.01 -5.78 -8.27
CA THR A 589 -33.69 -4.49 -8.91
C THR A 589 -32.33 -3.92 -8.51
N GLY A 590 -31.71 -4.44 -7.44
CA GLY A 590 -30.48 -3.90 -6.86
C GLY A 590 -30.67 -2.56 -6.13
N GLN A 591 -31.89 -2.01 -6.09
CA GLN A 591 -32.16 -0.72 -5.46
C GLN A 591 -32.12 -0.84 -3.93
N MET A 592 -31.47 0.12 -3.28
CA MET A 592 -31.44 0.21 -1.82
C MET A 592 -32.85 0.49 -1.28
N ILE A 593 -33.26 -0.27 -0.26
CA ILE A 593 -34.55 -0.10 0.42
C ILE A 593 -34.38 0.45 1.84
N GLN A 594 -33.24 0.19 2.49
CA GLN A 594 -32.95 0.64 3.86
C GLN A 594 -31.45 0.80 4.11
N GLY A 595 -31.05 1.66 5.03
CA GLY A 595 -29.66 1.83 5.44
C GLY A 595 -28.78 2.50 4.39
N TYR A 596 -27.53 2.04 4.27
CA TYR A 596 -26.53 2.57 3.34
C TYR A 596 -26.02 1.51 2.38
N ALA A 597 -25.74 1.94 1.15
CA ALA A 597 -24.84 1.24 0.24
C ALA A 597 -23.38 1.41 0.70
N ARG A 598 -22.45 0.75 0.00
CA ARG A 598 -21.02 0.76 0.30
C ARG A 598 -20.25 1.40 -0.84
N GLN A 599 -19.40 2.36 -0.52
CA GLN A 599 -18.45 2.98 -1.45
C GLN A 599 -17.09 3.01 -0.77
N PHE A 600 -16.30 1.96 -0.96
CA PHE A 600 -15.04 1.78 -0.26
C PHE A 600 -13.87 1.97 -1.23
N THR A 601 -12.90 2.74 -0.77
CA THR A 601 -11.63 3.00 -1.45
C THR A 601 -10.53 2.62 -0.49
N TYR A 602 -9.62 1.77 -0.93
CA TYR A 602 -8.47 1.43 -0.13
C TYR A 602 -7.48 2.59 -0.10
N ASP A 603 -6.90 2.87 1.06
CA ASP A 603 -5.78 3.81 1.17
C ASP A 603 -4.46 3.03 1.02
N PRO A 604 -3.74 3.12 -0.11
CA PRO A 604 -2.57 2.27 -0.37
C PRO A 604 -1.43 2.49 0.62
N ARG A 605 -1.39 3.65 1.30
CA ARG A 605 -0.40 3.93 2.34
C ARG A 605 -0.53 2.96 3.52
N MET A 606 -1.72 2.39 3.75
CA MET A 606 -1.99 1.52 4.88
C MET A 606 -1.30 0.15 4.80
N GLN A 607 -0.75 -0.23 3.64
CA GLN A 607 0.12 -1.41 3.53
C GLN A 607 1.30 -1.32 4.50
N ASP A 608 1.89 -0.12 4.59
CA ASP A 608 3.18 0.12 5.21
C ASP A 608 3.07 1.08 6.40
N ARG A 609 2.01 1.88 6.45
CA ARG A 609 1.73 2.84 7.53
C ARG A 609 0.50 2.40 8.32
N ALA A 610 0.63 2.36 9.64
CA ALA A 610 -0.50 2.15 10.53
C ALA A 610 -0.82 3.44 11.29
N PRO A 611 -2.08 3.66 11.69
CA PRO A 611 -2.38 4.60 12.76
C PRO A 611 -1.51 4.30 14.00
N PRO A 612 -1.18 5.31 14.82
CA PRO A 612 -0.30 5.14 15.97
C PRO A 612 -0.88 4.08 16.92
N PHE A 613 -0.05 3.14 17.36
CA PHE A 613 -0.40 2.00 18.23
C PHE A 613 -1.65 1.19 17.79
N PHE A 614 -1.97 1.19 16.49
CA PHE A 614 -3.05 0.35 15.96
C PHE A 614 -2.71 -1.15 16.16
N PRO A 615 -3.70 -2.03 16.37
CA PRO A 615 -3.42 -3.43 16.60
C PRO A 615 -2.64 -4.10 15.45
N THR A 616 -1.78 -5.04 15.83
CA THR A 616 -0.94 -5.82 14.91
C THR A 616 -1.47 -7.23 14.74
N THR A 617 -1.25 -7.85 13.59
CA THR A 617 -1.70 -9.20 13.21
C THR A 617 -0.94 -10.32 13.92
N GLY A 618 0.20 -10.02 14.56
CA GLY A 618 1.10 -11.05 15.09
C GLY A 618 1.88 -11.81 14.01
N VAL A 619 1.59 -11.51 12.73
CA VAL A 619 2.24 -12.07 11.55
C VAL A 619 3.24 -11.04 11.05
N VAL A 620 4.47 -11.49 10.82
CA VAL A 620 5.55 -10.65 10.31
C VAL A 620 5.31 -10.35 8.84
N GLN A 621 5.62 -9.13 8.42
CA GLN A 621 5.49 -8.68 7.04
C GLN A 621 6.66 -7.79 6.63
N VAL A 622 6.78 -7.58 5.32
CA VAL A 622 7.69 -6.62 4.72
C VAL A 622 7.06 -5.23 4.81
N SER A 623 7.65 -4.37 5.63
CA SER A 623 7.26 -2.97 5.82
C SER A 623 7.73 -2.08 4.66
N VAL A 624 8.99 -2.25 4.29
CA VAL A 624 9.64 -1.50 3.21
C VAL A 624 10.50 -2.49 2.45
N ALA A 625 10.51 -2.37 1.12
CA ALA A 625 11.48 -3.07 0.29
C ALA A 625 11.92 -2.13 -0.84
N THR A 626 13.22 -1.89 -0.94
CA THR A 626 13.79 -0.92 -1.88
C THR A 626 15.08 -1.44 -2.50
N PRO A 627 15.23 -1.41 -3.83
CA PRO A 627 16.51 -1.61 -4.47
C PRO A 627 17.35 -0.33 -4.37
N LEU A 628 18.54 -0.42 -3.81
CA LEU A 628 19.54 0.64 -3.80
C LEU A 628 20.70 0.25 -4.74
N SER A 629 21.15 1.18 -5.57
CA SER A 629 22.34 0.99 -6.42
C SER A 629 23.52 1.81 -5.91
N PHE A 630 24.69 1.18 -5.75
CA PHE A 630 25.90 1.83 -5.25
C PHE A 630 26.89 2.23 -6.35
N GLY A 631 26.71 1.72 -7.57
CA GLY A 631 27.55 2.08 -8.71
C GLY A 631 27.06 1.48 -10.03
N GLN A 632 27.38 2.17 -11.13
CA GLN A 632 27.17 1.69 -12.49
C GLN A 632 28.51 1.64 -13.22
N ARG A 633 28.81 0.51 -13.87
CA ARG A 633 29.99 0.36 -14.72
C ARG A 633 29.57 -0.11 -16.10
N GLU A 634 30.10 0.52 -17.14
CA GLU A 634 29.97 0.01 -18.50
C GLU A 634 30.81 -1.27 -18.65
N GLN A 635 30.21 -2.31 -19.23
CA GLN A 635 30.96 -3.48 -19.68
C GLN A 635 31.13 -3.39 -21.18
N VAL A 636 32.37 -3.13 -21.60
CA VAL A 636 32.80 -3.28 -22.99
C VAL A 636 33.26 -4.73 -23.13
N TYR A 637 32.65 -5.48 -24.05
CA TYR A 637 33.17 -6.78 -24.48
C TYR A 637 34.12 -6.58 -25.64
#